data_AF-A0A927CZ02-F1
#
_entry.id   AF-A0A927CZ02-F1
#
_cell.length_a   1.000
_cell.length_b   1.000
_cell.length_c   1.000
_cell.angle_alpha   90.00
_cell.angle_beta   90.00
_cell.angle_gamma   90.00
#
_symmetry.space_group_name_H-M   'P 1'
#
loop_
_entity.id
_entity.type
_entity.pdbx_description
1 polymer ?
#
loop_
_entity_poly.entity_id
_entity_poly.type
_entity_poly.pdbx_seq_one_letter_code
_entity_poly.pdbx_strand_id
1 'polypeptide(L)'
;MGNNEQLTLLDESQKADNGTVVCLGITFNNDDERREYFRNELRKKLPELKEIEGFPIGEDEDIIALSDPPYYTACPNPWINDFIDEWEKDKKDKYNRDLNETYYRVPFASNVSEGKNHPIYMGHSYHTKVPHRAIMRYLLHYTNPGDIVLDGYSGTGMTGVASRFCDCTEEVKELNYKVDNNIVQDDSGNEISKIGLRNVILNDLSPIATFITKNYNQPFDSLSFYNELTKLIDNVERELGWMFETNHSNTEIGKINYVIWSDIFTCPNCLEEVIYWDHAVDLENNKTREKFPCKSCNATLTKRNLDKKLITINDVLLNKIITKLETKPIIINYTYKGSRYNKKVDEKDLERLTKVNEYLKSYDFPVSKIPEGHNTEQPKKSHGYTHVHHLLSMRNNIILGAIYKKIRELKENKDLAKFLFTACLTNLTFLYRWRTSGKGGATSGTLYVCSTPQENNPFNQFRRKLNDIKNVYIPKGNTIISTNSTTELSIRDNSIDYIFTDPPFGSNLMYSELNFLWESWIKVYTNNDKEAIVNNVQKKGLADYQHLMEDCFREFYRVLKPGHWITVEFSNSQASVWNSIQEALKKAGFVVANVAALDKKQGSFKAVTSMTAVKKDLVITAYKPTQESVQKIIQEQNTTESAWTFVRQHLEKLPIFIGSRGQAEFIIERTPRILFDSMVAYYVQNGLNVPVSSAEFQYGVEQRFPMRDGMAFLESQVAEYDKKRILVKEFSQMSLFVSDENSAIEWIRQQLLKKPQTRQDIHPNFMKEIQHIAKHEQLPELDDLLFQNFLRYEGDGSVPNQIVTYLHKNYKDLRGLEATDPAIIEKAMNRWYVPDPNKQADLEKLREKALLREFDSYIEELANNKKKLKMFRTEAIRAGFKKAYSEKDFEKIVKVGDRLPESVIQEDDKLLMYYDNACIRLGL
;
A
#
# COMPACT_ATOMS: atom_id res chain seq x y z
N MET A 1 -20.67 24.37 -42.43
CA MET A 1 -19.69 25.46 -42.19
C MET A 1 -20.36 26.40 -41.18
N GLY A 2 -19.99 26.53 -39.92
CA GLY A 2 -18.90 26.08 -39.09
C GLY A 2 -18.86 27.04 -37.88
N ASN A 3 -18.72 26.52 -36.66
CA ASN A 3 -18.51 27.24 -35.40
C ASN A 3 -19.62 28.17 -34.88
N ASN A 4 -20.64 27.61 -34.22
CA ASN A 4 -21.40 28.38 -33.20
C ASN A 4 -21.97 27.55 -32.02
N GLU A 5 -21.71 26.24 -31.93
CA GLU A 5 -22.23 25.40 -30.83
C GLU A 5 -21.25 25.20 -29.65
N GLN A 6 -20.03 25.75 -29.71
CA GLN A 6 -19.03 25.60 -28.64
C GLN A 6 -19.03 26.74 -27.61
N LEU A 7 -19.85 27.78 -27.80
CA LEU A 7 -19.89 28.97 -26.93
C LEU A 7 -21.08 29.00 -25.97
N THR A 8 -22.05 28.09 -26.10
CA THR A 8 -23.24 28.04 -25.23
C THR A 8 -23.09 27.13 -24.01
N LEU A 9 -22.02 26.34 -23.90
CA LEU A 9 -21.74 25.48 -22.74
C LEU A 9 -20.96 26.19 -21.61
N LEU A 10 -20.62 27.47 -21.77
CA LEU A 10 -19.85 28.25 -20.79
C LEU A 10 -20.72 29.18 -19.93
N ASP A 11 -21.92 29.54 -20.39
CA ASP A 11 -22.81 30.49 -19.68
C ASP A 11 -23.77 29.85 -18.67
N GLU A 12 -23.85 28.51 -18.59
CA GLU A 12 -24.65 27.83 -17.55
C GLU A 12 -23.92 27.66 -16.21
N SER A 13 -22.63 28.04 -16.14
CA SER A 13 -21.83 27.95 -14.91
C SER A 13 -22.08 29.11 -13.92
N GLN A 14 -22.78 30.17 -14.33
CA GLN A 14 -23.10 31.33 -13.47
C GLN A 14 -24.31 31.14 -12.53
N LYS A 15 -24.83 29.91 -12.37
CA LYS A 15 -25.99 29.59 -11.50
C LYS A 15 -25.71 28.54 -10.41
N ALA A 16 -24.47 28.19 -10.14
CA ALA A 16 -24.14 27.18 -9.13
C ALA A 16 -24.04 27.78 -7.71
N ASP A 17 -25.17 28.22 -7.15
CA ASP A 17 -25.42 28.25 -5.68
C ASP A 17 -26.84 28.76 -5.29
N ASN A 18 -27.70 29.12 -6.25
CA ASN A 18 -29.08 29.57 -5.97
C ASN A 18 -30.18 28.62 -6.46
N GLY A 19 -29.83 27.36 -6.74
CA GLY A 19 -30.80 26.34 -7.14
C GLY A 19 -31.29 25.53 -5.95
N THR A 20 -32.55 25.14 -5.97
CA THR A 20 -33.13 24.21 -4.99
C THR A 20 -32.33 22.89 -4.98
N VAL A 21 -31.93 22.43 -3.79
CA VAL A 21 -31.17 21.18 -3.61
C VAL A 21 -32.04 20.17 -2.86
N VAL A 22 -32.10 18.93 -3.36
CA VAL A 22 -32.72 17.81 -2.63
C VAL A 22 -31.61 16.93 -2.10
N CYS A 23 -31.62 16.63 -0.81
CA CYS A 23 -30.63 15.79 -0.15
C CYS A 23 -31.34 14.91 0.87
N LEU A 24 -31.21 13.58 0.73
CA LEU A 24 -31.87 12.58 1.59
C LEU A 24 -33.38 12.84 1.76
N GLY A 25 -34.06 13.21 0.67
CA GLY A 25 -35.49 13.50 0.64
C GLY A 25 -35.93 14.86 1.19
N ILE A 26 -34.98 15.70 1.65
CA ILE A 26 -35.25 17.05 2.15
C ILE A 26 -34.91 18.08 1.07
N THR A 27 -35.82 19.02 0.83
CA THR A 27 -35.66 20.11 -0.15
C THR A 27 -35.18 21.38 0.54
N PHE A 28 -34.08 21.95 0.05
CA PHE A 28 -33.46 23.18 0.53
C PHE A 28 -33.45 24.24 -0.57
N ASN A 29 -33.46 25.53 -0.22
CA ASN A 29 -33.44 26.60 -1.21
C ASN A 29 -32.10 26.71 -1.95
N ASN A 30 -30.99 26.32 -1.28
CA ASN A 30 -29.64 26.29 -1.82
C ASN A 30 -28.73 25.32 -1.03
N ASP A 31 -27.50 25.11 -1.51
CA ASP A 31 -26.54 24.20 -0.88
C ASP A 31 -26.04 24.70 0.49
N ASP A 32 -25.99 26.02 0.69
CA ASP A 32 -25.58 26.62 1.98
C ASP A 32 -26.59 26.32 3.09
N GLU A 33 -27.90 26.41 2.80
CA GLU A 33 -28.96 26.04 3.73
C GLU A 33 -28.91 24.55 4.07
N ARG A 34 -28.70 23.69 3.05
CA ARG A 34 -28.47 22.25 3.25
C ARG A 34 -27.28 22.03 4.18
N ARG A 35 -26.13 22.67 3.89
CA ARG A 35 -24.89 22.50 4.67
C ARG A 35 -25.07 22.93 6.12
N GLU A 36 -25.74 24.05 6.37
CA GLU A 36 -25.98 24.54 7.74
C GLU A 36 -26.95 23.63 8.50
N TYR A 37 -28.01 23.13 7.84
CA TYR A 37 -28.92 22.15 8.45
C TYR A 37 -28.16 20.90 8.91
N PHE A 38 -27.40 20.26 8.01
CA PHE A 38 -26.68 19.02 8.34
C PHE A 38 -25.51 19.24 9.32
N ARG A 39 -24.90 20.44 9.36
CA ARG A 39 -23.93 20.79 10.41
C ARG A 39 -24.58 20.85 11.79
N ASN A 40 -25.78 21.41 11.88
CA ASN A 40 -26.55 21.43 13.13
C ASN A 40 -27.00 20.02 13.55
N GLU A 41 -27.38 19.16 12.61
CA GLU A 41 -27.64 17.75 12.91
C GLU A 41 -26.37 16.99 13.32
N LEU A 42 -25.22 17.27 12.71
CA LEU A 42 -23.94 16.69 13.11
C LEU A 42 -23.60 17.07 14.55
N ARG A 43 -23.73 18.35 14.93
CA ARG A 43 -23.51 18.83 16.31
C ARG A 43 -24.31 18.02 17.35
N LYS A 44 -25.56 17.67 17.03
CA LYS A 44 -26.42 16.87 17.92
C LYS A 44 -25.94 15.42 18.06
N LYS A 45 -25.33 14.86 17.00
CA LYS A 45 -24.84 13.48 16.96
C LYS A 45 -23.42 13.31 17.50
N LEU A 46 -22.63 14.38 17.59
CA LEU A 46 -21.24 14.34 18.07
C LEU A 46 -21.05 13.59 19.41
N PRO A 47 -21.90 13.73 20.43
CA PRO A 47 -21.72 12.99 21.69
C PRO A 47 -21.70 11.48 21.51
N GLU A 48 -22.57 10.92 20.66
CA GLU A 48 -22.62 9.49 20.38
C GLU A 48 -21.46 9.06 19.47
N LEU A 49 -21.11 9.90 18.48
CA LEU A 49 -20.03 9.60 17.54
C LEU A 49 -18.66 9.58 18.21
N LYS A 50 -18.45 10.35 19.29
CA LYS A 50 -17.20 10.39 20.06
C LYS A 50 -16.86 9.06 20.75
N GLU A 51 -17.86 8.21 20.95
CA GLU A 51 -17.67 6.88 21.54
C GLU A 51 -17.14 5.86 20.53
N ILE A 52 -17.18 6.17 19.22
CA ILE A 52 -16.66 5.30 18.15
C ILE A 52 -15.14 5.33 18.17
N GLU A 53 -14.53 4.16 18.08
CA GLU A 53 -13.08 4.05 18.15
C GLU A 53 -12.38 4.74 16.97
N GLY A 54 -11.30 5.46 17.26
CA GLY A 54 -10.58 6.26 16.26
C GLY A 54 -11.26 7.58 15.93
N PHE A 55 -12.23 8.04 16.72
CA PHE A 55 -12.75 9.40 16.62
C PHE A 55 -11.60 10.42 16.70
N PRO A 56 -11.56 11.42 15.80
CA PRO A 56 -10.41 12.33 15.70
C PRO A 56 -10.32 13.30 16.87
N ILE A 57 -9.11 13.80 17.12
CA ILE A 57 -8.81 14.69 18.25
C ILE A 57 -8.91 16.14 17.78
N GLY A 58 -9.83 16.91 18.34
CA GLY A 58 -10.02 18.33 18.03
C GLY A 58 -11.23 18.90 18.76
N GLU A 59 -11.38 20.23 18.71
CA GLU A 59 -12.59 20.89 19.23
C GLU A 59 -13.78 20.60 18.30
N ASP A 60 -14.99 20.51 18.87
CA ASP A 60 -16.20 20.19 18.12
C ASP A 60 -16.42 21.14 16.94
N GLU A 61 -16.23 22.45 17.16
CA GLU A 61 -16.38 23.43 16.09
C GLU A 61 -15.29 23.35 15.01
N ASP A 62 -14.08 22.88 15.34
CA ASP A 62 -13.05 22.63 14.32
C ASP A 62 -13.43 21.42 13.44
N ILE A 63 -13.99 20.35 14.05
CA ILE A 63 -14.52 19.18 13.33
C ILE A 63 -15.70 19.57 12.44
N ILE A 64 -16.67 20.34 12.97
CA ILE A 64 -17.84 20.82 12.20
C ILE A 64 -17.43 21.75 11.07
N ALA A 65 -16.49 22.67 11.32
CA ALA A 65 -16.01 23.63 10.33
C ALA A 65 -15.20 22.98 9.20
N LEU A 66 -14.55 21.84 9.48
CA LEU A 66 -13.88 21.04 8.45
C LEU A 66 -14.88 20.20 7.65
N SER A 67 -15.99 19.80 8.25
CA SER A 67 -17.02 18.94 7.64
C SER A 67 -17.92 19.68 6.64
N ASP A 68 -18.45 18.92 5.68
CA ASP A 68 -19.51 19.28 4.73
C ASP A 68 -20.56 18.17 4.69
N PRO A 69 -21.27 17.97 5.82
CA PRO A 69 -22.23 16.88 5.95
C PRO A 69 -23.43 17.12 5.03
N PRO A 70 -24.08 16.06 4.52
CA PRO A 70 -23.84 14.66 4.88
C PRO A 70 -22.80 13.96 3.98
N TYR A 71 -22.26 14.66 2.98
CA TYR A 71 -21.33 14.07 2.00
C TYR A 71 -19.92 13.84 2.54
N TYR A 72 -19.44 14.71 3.44
CA TYR A 72 -18.15 14.56 4.11
C TYR A 72 -18.23 14.98 5.57
N THR A 73 -17.76 14.12 6.46
CA THR A 73 -17.54 14.45 7.86
C THR A 73 -16.08 14.22 8.24
N ALA A 74 -15.49 15.20 8.94
CA ALA A 74 -14.17 15.10 9.57
C ALA A 74 -14.22 14.27 10.88
N CYS A 75 -15.15 13.33 10.96
CA CYS A 75 -15.44 12.37 12.03
C CYS A 75 -16.29 11.22 11.42
N PRO A 76 -16.69 10.17 12.19
CA PRO A 76 -17.54 9.11 11.64
C PRO A 76 -18.84 9.68 11.05
N ASN A 77 -19.18 9.30 9.82
CA ASN A 77 -20.31 9.85 9.08
C ASN A 77 -21.61 9.08 9.40
N PRO A 78 -22.61 9.72 10.05
CA PRO A 78 -23.83 9.02 10.48
C PRO A 78 -24.85 8.76 9.37
N TRP A 79 -24.67 9.34 8.17
CA TRP A 79 -25.64 9.26 7.07
C TRP A 79 -25.29 8.22 6.00
N ILE A 80 -24.22 7.44 6.19
CA ILE A 80 -23.77 6.48 5.16
C ILE A 80 -24.90 5.50 4.80
N ASN A 81 -25.62 4.97 5.78
CA ASN A 81 -26.69 4.00 5.52
C ASN A 81 -27.91 4.61 4.82
N ASP A 82 -28.19 5.90 5.03
CA ASP A 82 -29.26 6.60 4.31
C ASP A 82 -28.94 6.69 2.80
N PHE A 83 -27.68 6.99 2.46
CA PHE A 83 -27.21 6.98 1.07
C PHE A 83 -27.20 5.58 0.46
N ILE A 84 -26.83 4.55 1.22
CA ILE A 84 -26.91 3.16 0.74
C ILE A 84 -28.36 2.81 0.38
N ASP A 85 -29.34 3.21 1.19
CA ASP A 85 -30.76 2.99 0.88
C ASP A 85 -31.23 3.71 -0.38
N GLU A 86 -30.77 4.93 -0.61
CA GLU A 86 -31.03 5.68 -1.85
C GLU A 86 -30.39 4.99 -3.07
N TRP A 87 -29.11 4.61 -2.95
CA TRP A 87 -28.35 4.01 -4.05
C TRP A 87 -28.82 2.60 -4.43
N GLU A 88 -29.27 1.80 -3.46
CA GLU A 88 -29.89 0.50 -3.74
C GLU A 88 -31.22 0.64 -4.51
N LYS A 89 -32.00 1.70 -4.23
CA LYS A 89 -33.20 2.01 -5.03
C LYS A 89 -32.83 2.45 -6.44
N ASP A 90 -31.81 3.30 -6.58
CA ASP A 90 -31.31 3.79 -7.87
C ASP A 90 -30.87 2.67 -8.82
N LYS A 91 -30.32 1.55 -8.30
CA LYS A 91 -30.00 0.38 -9.15
C LYS A 91 -31.19 -0.07 -9.97
N LYS A 92 -32.39 -0.06 -9.39
CA LYS A 92 -33.63 -0.39 -10.08
C LYS A 92 -34.16 0.81 -10.87
N ASP A 93 -34.35 1.95 -10.21
CA ASP A 93 -35.13 3.06 -10.75
C ASP A 93 -34.37 3.84 -11.83
N LYS A 94 -33.04 3.95 -11.71
CA LYS A 94 -32.18 4.72 -12.61
C LYS A 94 -31.43 3.83 -13.61
N TYR A 95 -30.97 2.66 -13.17
CA TYR A 95 -30.16 1.76 -14.01
C TYR A 95 -30.94 0.58 -14.58
N ASN A 96 -32.24 0.46 -14.27
CA ASN A 96 -33.13 -0.61 -14.74
C ASN A 96 -32.55 -2.02 -14.52
N ARG A 97 -31.90 -2.22 -13.37
CA ARG A 97 -31.30 -3.52 -13.03
C ARG A 97 -32.34 -4.48 -12.47
N ASP A 98 -32.27 -5.72 -12.91
CA ASP A 98 -32.96 -6.82 -12.25
C ASP A 98 -32.18 -7.23 -11.00
N LEU A 99 -32.78 -7.01 -9.82
CA LEU A 99 -32.15 -7.35 -8.54
C LEU A 99 -32.09 -8.87 -8.31
N ASN A 100 -32.77 -9.68 -9.13
CA ASN A 100 -32.66 -11.14 -9.11
C ASN A 100 -31.52 -11.66 -9.99
N GLU A 101 -30.87 -10.80 -10.78
CA GLU A 101 -29.71 -11.19 -11.58
C GLU A 101 -28.59 -11.68 -10.66
N THR A 102 -28.13 -12.91 -10.87
CA THR A 102 -27.06 -13.48 -10.06
C THR A 102 -25.74 -12.81 -10.41
N TYR A 103 -25.14 -12.13 -9.44
CA TYR A 103 -23.80 -11.54 -9.60
C TYR A 103 -22.76 -12.64 -9.87
N TYR A 104 -22.07 -12.52 -11.00
CA TYR A 104 -20.97 -13.41 -11.36
C TYR A 104 -19.82 -12.63 -12.02
N ARG A 105 -18.62 -12.80 -11.45
CA ARG A 105 -17.34 -12.27 -11.94
C ARG A 105 -16.24 -13.29 -11.66
N VAL A 106 -15.17 -13.23 -12.46
CA VAL A 106 -13.93 -14.00 -12.29
C VAL A 106 -12.78 -13.07 -11.86
N PRO A 107 -11.67 -13.56 -11.31
CA PRO A 107 -10.52 -12.75 -10.96
C PRO A 107 -9.97 -11.98 -12.15
N PHE A 108 -9.69 -10.71 -11.93
CA PHE A 108 -9.04 -9.85 -12.89
C PHE A 108 -7.60 -10.31 -13.12
N ALA A 109 -7.27 -10.69 -14.35
CA ALA A 109 -6.04 -11.41 -14.70
C ALA A 109 -5.07 -10.61 -15.57
N SER A 110 -5.19 -9.27 -15.64
CA SER A 110 -4.31 -8.45 -16.48
C SER A 110 -3.36 -7.57 -15.67
N ASN A 111 -2.10 -7.51 -16.11
CA ASN A 111 -1.10 -6.62 -15.53
C ASN A 111 -1.48 -5.16 -15.83
N VAL A 112 -1.61 -4.35 -14.78
CA VAL A 112 -1.95 -2.94 -14.90
C VAL A 112 -0.67 -2.11 -14.88
N SER A 113 -0.45 -1.28 -15.90
CA SER A 113 0.74 -0.42 -15.96
C SER A 113 0.40 1.01 -16.38
N GLU A 114 0.32 1.90 -15.40
CA GLU A 114 -0.13 3.28 -15.57
C GLU A 114 0.92 4.28 -15.04
N GLY A 115 1.06 5.41 -15.74
CA GLY A 115 1.96 6.51 -15.36
C GLY A 115 1.28 7.56 -14.47
N LYS A 116 2.09 8.40 -13.80
CA LYS A 116 1.63 9.47 -12.90
C LYS A 116 1.59 10.87 -13.54
N ASN A 117 1.39 10.97 -14.85
CA ASN A 117 1.48 12.24 -15.59
C ASN A 117 0.16 13.01 -15.73
N HIS A 118 -0.96 12.49 -15.19
CA HIS A 118 -2.26 13.17 -15.22
C HIS A 118 -2.27 14.43 -14.30
N PRO A 119 -2.91 15.55 -14.68
CA PRO A 119 -2.98 16.77 -13.88
C PRO A 119 -3.45 16.55 -12.43
N ILE A 120 -4.35 15.59 -12.21
CA ILE A 120 -4.86 15.23 -10.88
C ILE A 120 -3.75 14.83 -9.89
N TYR A 121 -2.62 14.31 -10.37
CA TYR A 121 -1.49 13.95 -9.51
C TYR A 121 -0.64 15.16 -9.09
N MET A 122 -0.79 16.30 -9.79
CA MET A 122 -0.05 17.54 -9.48
C MET A 122 -0.81 18.45 -8.51
N GLY A 123 -2.12 18.24 -8.33
CA GLY A 123 -2.96 19.05 -7.43
C GLY A 123 -2.46 19.08 -5.99
N HIS A 124 -2.40 17.94 -5.31
CA HIS A 124 -1.95 17.79 -3.93
C HIS A 124 -1.23 16.44 -3.75
N SER A 125 -0.05 16.49 -3.15
CA SER A 125 0.77 15.32 -2.88
C SER A 125 0.51 14.77 -1.49
N TYR A 126 0.33 13.46 -1.38
CA TYR A 126 0.23 12.71 -0.14
C TYR A 126 1.20 11.51 -0.16
N HIS A 127 1.39 10.84 0.97
CA HIS A 127 2.48 9.86 1.15
C HIS A 127 2.42 8.69 0.17
N THR A 128 1.22 8.17 -0.10
CA THR A 128 0.94 7.12 -1.07
C THR A 128 -0.17 7.56 -2.01
N LYS A 129 -0.12 7.07 -3.25
CA LYS A 129 -1.14 7.38 -4.27
C LYS A 129 -1.13 6.32 -5.37
N VAL A 130 -2.26 5.63 -5.49
CA VAL A 130 -2.56 4.70 -6.57
C VAL A 130 -3.08 5.48 -7.77
N PRO A 131 -2.59 5.22 -9.00
CA PRO A 131 -3.15 5.86 -10.19
C PRO A 131 -4.63 5.50 -10.38
N HIS A 132 -5.51 6.51 -10.49
CA HIS A 132 -6.96 6.27 -10.66
C HIS A 132 -7.28 5.41 -11.89
N ARG A 133 -6.53 5.57 -13.00
CA ARG A 133 -6.62 4.72 -14.20
C ARG A 133 -6.37 3.24 -13.93
N ALA A 134 -5.55 2.92 -12.94
CA ALA A 134 -5.33 1.54 -12.52
C ALA A 134 -6.56 0.99 -11.80
N ILE A 135 -7.12 1.79 -10.87
CA ILE A 135 -8.33 1.45 -10.11
C ILE A 135 -9.54 1.29 -11.06
N MET A 136 -9.67 2.14 -12.07
CA MET A 136 -10.76 2.07 -13.07
C MET A 136 -10.90 0.68 -13.70
N ARG A 137 -9.78 -0.01 -13.97
CA ARG A 137 -9.81 -1.35 -14.58
C ARG A 137 -10.50 -2.36 -13.65
N TYR A 138 -10.22 -2.28 -12.35
CA TYR A 138 -10.86 -3.11 -11.34
C TYR A 138 -12.33 -2.74 -11.14
N LEU A 139 -12.66 -1.45 -11.10
CA LEU A 139 -14.05 -1.00 -11.00
C LEU A 139 -14.89 -1.46 -12.19
N LEU A 140 -14.41 -1.25 -13.42
CA LEU A 140 -15.10 -1.70 -14.63
C LEU A 140 -15.32 -3.22 -14.60
N HIS A 141 -14.32 -3.99 -14.15
CA HIS A 141 -14.41 -5.44 -14.12
C HIS A 141 -15.38 -5.97 -13.04
N TYR A 142 -15.27 -5.51 -11.80
CA TYR A 142 -16.03 -6.08 -10.68
C TYR A 142 -17.39 -5.44 -10.44
N THR A 143 -17.69 -4.31 -11.08
CA THR A 143 -18.91 -3.54 -10.80
C THR A 143 -19.70 -3.17 -12.06
N ASN A 144 -20.99 -3.00 -11.88
CA ASN A 144 -21.91 -2.38 -12.83
C ASN A 144 -22.23 -0.94 -12.41
N PRO A 145 -22.77 -0.11 -13.30
CA PRO A 145 -23.33 1.18 -12.91
C PRO A 145 -24.33 1.07 -11.76
N GLY A 146 -24.26 2.00 -10.81
CA GLY A 146 -25.07 2.03 -9.59
C GLY A 146 -24.54 1.18 -8.42
N ASP A 147 -23.56 0.30 -8.64
CA ASP A 147 -22.92 -0.45 -7.55
C ASP A 147 -22.18 0.46 -6.57
N ILE A 148 -22.11 0.01 -5.32
CA ILE A 148 -21.54 0.69 -4.18
C ILE A 148 -20.15 0.10 -3.91
N VAL A 149 -19.14 0.95 -4.02
CA VAL A 149 -17.74 0.63 -3.83
C VAL A 149 -17.26 1.21 -2.51
N LEU A 150 -16.51 0.45 -1.72
CA LEU A 150 -15.85 0.92 -0.51
C LEU A 150 -14.34 0.94 -0.68
N ASP A 151 -13.72 2.00 -0.18
CA ASP A 151 -12.28 2.07 0.09
C ASP A 151 -12.06 2.52 1.54
N GLY A 152 -11.60 1.59 2.39
CA GLY A 152 -11.37 1.84 3.81
C GLY A 152 -10.03 2.53 4.13
N TYR A 153 -9.16 2.73 3.14
CA TYR A 153 -7.86 3.38 3.29
C TYR A 153 -7.67 4.39 2.16
N SER A 154 -8.64 5.29 2.05
CA SER A 154 -8.82 6.11 0.86
C SER A 154 -7.65 7.04 0.56
N GLY A 155 -6.88 7.48 1.57
CA GLY A 155 -5.70 8.31 1.42
C GLY A 155 -5.97 9.64 0.71
N THR A 156 -5.83 9.64 -0.62
CA THR A 156 -6.17 10.81 -1.47
C THR A 156 -7.50 10.70 -2.22
N GLY A 157 -8.23 9.61 -2.03
CA GLY A 157 -9.56 9.40 -2.59
C GLY A 157 -9.56 9.00 -4.06
N MET A 158 -8.50 8.36 -4.54
CA MET A 158 -8.35 7.99 -5.96
C MET A 158 -9.39 6.97 -6.41
N THR A 159 -9.96 6.17 -5.51
CA THR A 159 -11.07 5.26 -5.82
C THR A 159 -12.35 6.02 -6.20
N GLY A 160 -12.65 7.12 -5.51
CA GLY A 160 -13.75 8.01 -5.89
C GLY A 160 -13.51 8.71 -7.23
N VAL A 161 -12.28 9.16 -7.47
CA VAL A 161 -11.86 9.72 -8.76
C VAL A 161 -12.05 8.70 -9.87
N ALA A 162 -11.56 7.48 -9.68
CA ALA A 162 -11.67 6.39 -10.66
C ALA A 162 -13.13 6.10 -11.01
N SER A 163 -14.01 6.03 -10.00
CA SER A 163 -15.44 5.81 -10.22
C SER A 163 -16.08 6.88 -11.11
N ARG A 164 -15.75 8.16 -10.90
CA ARG A 164 -16.25 9.28 -11.71
C ARG A 164 -15.83 9.14 -13.18
N PHE A 165 -14.60 8.71 -13.41
CA PHE A 165 -14.07 8.50 -14.76
C PHE A 165 -14.59 7.21 -15.42
N CYS A 166 -15.19 6.27 -14.70
CA CYS A 166 -15.89 5.12 -15.30
C CYS A 166 -17.15 5.52 -16.09
N ASP A 167 -17.67 6.74 -15.87
CA ASP A 167 -18.75 7.34 -16.66
C ASP A 167 -18.24 8.19 -17.83
N CYS A 168 -16.92 8.26 -18.04
CA CYS A 168 -16.31 9.01 -19.13
C CYS A 168 -15.88 8.06 -20.25
N THR A 169 -16.65 8.01 -21.33
CA THR A 169 -16.38 7.17 -22.50
C THR A 169 -14.96 7.32 -23.04
N GLU A 170 -14.45 8.55 -23.14
CA GLU A 170 -13.12 8.78 -23.72
C GLU A 170 -12.00 8.31 -22.80
N GLU A 171 -12.14 8.52 -21.49
CA GLU A 171 -11.17 8.01 -20.51
C GLU A 171 -11.14 6.47 -20.52
N VAL A 172 -12.29 5.82 -20.66
CA VAL A 172 -12.39 4.34 -20.77
C VAL A 172 -11.74 3.82 -22.05
N LYS A 173 -11.92 4.51 -23.19
CA LYS A 173 -11.22 4.16 -24.44
C LYS A 173 -9.69 4.33 -24.33
N GLU A 174 -9.21 5.34 -23.61
CA GLU A 174 -7.77 5.52 -23.36
C GLU A 174 -7.14 4.40 -22.51
N LEU A 175 -7.94 3.64 -21.76
CA LEU A 175 -7.49 2.42 -21.07
C LEU A 175 -7.32 1.22 -22.01
N ASN A 176 -7.57 1.39 -23.32
CA ASN A 176 -7.64 0.38 -24.37
C ASN A 176 -8.87 -0.53 -24.31
N TYR A 177 -9.97 -0.10 -23.70
CA TYR A 177 -11.24 -0.80 -23.82
C TYR A 177 -11.99 -0.36 -25.09
N LYS A 178 -12.73 -1.29 -25.69
CA LYS A 178 -13.72 -0.95 -26.73
C LYS A 178 -15.02 -0.57 -26.06
N VAL A 179 -15.68 0.47 -26.58
CA VAL A 179 -16.98 0.92 -26.08
C VAL A 179 -17.95 1.01 -27.24
N ASP A 180 -19.03 0.22 -27.19
CA ASP A 180 -20.13 0.24 -28.16
C ASP A 180 -21.48 0.28 -27.43
N ASN A 181 -22.36 1.22 -27.75
CA ASN A 181 -23.65 1.43 -27.07
C ASN A 181 -23.57 1.39 -25.52
N ASN A 182 -22.57 2.08 -24.94
CA ASN A 182 -22.23 2.08 -23.51
C ASN A 182 -21.76 0.73 -22.93
N ILE A 183 -21.62 -0.32 -23.73
CA ILE A 183 -21.06 -1.60 -23.32
C ILE A 183 -19.54 -1.50 -23.44
N VAL A 184 -18.84 -1.85 -22.36
CA VAL A 184 -17.38 -1.89 -22.28
C VAL A 184 -16.93 -3.31 -22.54
N GLN A 185 -16.05 -3.48 -23.52
CA GLN A 185 -15.51 -4.77 -23.94
C GLN A 185 -14.00 -4.82 -23.76
N ASP A 186 -13.50 -6.00 -23.38
CA ASP A 186 -12.07 -6.29 -23.34
C ASP A 186 -11.47 -6.50 -24.74
N ASP A 187 -10.15 -6.71 -24.81
CA ASP A 187 -9.43 -6.97 -26.07
C ASP A 187 -9.93 -8.21 -26.82
N SER A 188 -10.54 -9.16 -26.10
CA SER A 188 -11.10 -10.40 -26.66
C SER A 188 -12.54 -10.23 -27.16
N GLY A 189 -13.14 -9.05 -26.96
CA GLY A 189 -14.53 -8.74 -27.33
C GLY A 189 -15.56 -9.22 -26.31
N ASN A 190 -15.15 -9.64 -25.10
CA ASN A 190 -16.09 -10.00 -24.05
C ASN A 190 -16.64 -8.75 -23.40
N GLU A 191 -17.95 -8.73 -23.14
CA GLU A 191 -18.59 -7.67 -22.36
C GLU A 191 -18.15 -7.78 -20.90
N ILE A 192 -17.46 -6.76 -20.39
CA ILE A 192 -16.98 -6.74 -19.00
C ILE A 192 -17.80 -5.80 -18.13
N SER A 193 -18.38 -4.75 -18.73
CA SER A 193 -19.05 -3.69 -17.97
C SER A 193 -19.91 -2.80 -18.86
N LYS A 194 -20.49 -1.77 -18.24
CA LYS A 194 -21.13 -0.64 -18.92
C LYS A 194 -20.55 0.69 -18.43
N ILE A 195 -20.56 1.70 -19.31
CA ILE A 195 -20.32 3.09 -18.95
C ILE A 195 -21.43 3.53 -17.98
N GLY A 196 -21.05 4.22 -16.91
CA GLY A 196 -21.98 4.68 -15.89
C GLY A 196 -21.31 5.04 -14.57
N LEU A 197 -21.99 5.82 -13.74
CA LEU A 197 -21.51 6.15 -12.39
C LEU A 197 -21.55 4.92 -11.47
N ARG A 198 -20.52 4.80 -10.61
CA ARG A 198 -20.54 3.92 -9.44
C ARG A 198 -20.59 4.80 -8.18
N ASN A 199 -21.29 4.34 -7.16
CA ASN A 199 -21.35 5.04 -5.90
C ASN A 199 -20.13 4.64 -5.05
N VAL A 200 -19.51 5.59 -4.35
CA VAL A 200 -18.30 5.31 -3.59
C VAL A 200 -18.40 5.80 -2.15
N ILE A 201 -18.02 4.95 -1.21
CA ILE A 201 -17.80 5.29 0.19
C ILE A 201 -16.31 5.25 0.42
N LEU A 202 -15.75 6.36 0.89
CA LEU A 202 -14.33 6.52 1.20
C LEU A 202 -14.17 6.73 2.69
N ASN A 203 -13.30 5.96 3.32
CA ASN A 203 -12.94 6.12 4.71
C ASN A 203 -11.42 6.27 4.85
N ASP A 204 -10.98 7.01 5.86
CA ASP A 204 -9.60 7.02 6.32
C ASP A 204 -9.58 7.44 7.80
N LEU A 205 -8.61 6.94 8.56
CA LEU A 205 -8.41 7.32 9.95
C LEU A 205 -7.98 8.79 10.08
N SER A 206 -7.30 9.33 9.06
CA SER A 206 -6.62 10.62 9.13
C SER A 206 -7.50 11.78 8.61
N PRO A 207 -7.78 12.82 9.43
CA PRO A 207 -8.53 14.00 9.00
C PRO A 207 -7.94 14.74 7.81
N ILE A 208 -6.61 14.81 7.68
CA ILE A 208 -6.01 15.45 6.49
C ILE A 208 -6.22 14.60 5.24
N ALA A 209 -6.19 13.27 5.36
CA ALA A 209 -6.43 12.35 4.24
C ALA A 209 -7.86 12.51 3.73
N THR A 210 -8.86 12.46 4.62
CA THR A 210 -10.27 12.63 4.25
C THR A 210 -10.56 14.04 3.72
N PHE A 211 -9.91 15.09 4.25
CA PHE A 211 -10.00 16.44 3.71
C PHE A 211 -9.42 16.56 2.29
N ILE A 212 -8.26 15.94 2.02
CA ILE A 212 -7.69 15.86 0.67
C ILE A 212 -8.62 15.09 -0.26
N THR A 213 -9.15 13.95 0.21
CA THR A 213 -10.10 13.10 -0.49
C THR A 213 -11.37 13.85 -0.89
N LYS A 214 -11.92 14.68 0.00
CA LYS A 214 -13.07 15.56 -0.29
C LYS A 214 -12.79 16.44 -1.50
N ASN A 215 -11.70 17.18 -1.46
CA ASN A 215 -11.38 18.16 -2.51
C ASN A 215 -11.01 17.49 -3.85
N TYR A 216 -10.49 16.26 -3.83
CA TYR A 216 -10.28 15.48 -5.05
C TYR A 216 -11.56 14.88 -5.66
N ASN A 217 -12.64 14.83 -4.88
CA ASN A 217 -13.92 14.25 -5.28
C ASN A 217 -15.04 15.29 -5.38
N GLN A 218 -14.70 16.58 -5.41
CA GLN A 218 -15.69 17.65 -5.56
C GLN A 218 -15.39 18.47 -6.82
N PRO A 219 -16.35 18.55 -7.78
CA PRO A 219 -16.24 19.48 -8.90
C PRO A 219 -16.17 20.93 -8.39
N PHE A 220 -15.44 21.78 -9.10
CA PHE A 220 -15.31 23.19 -8.74
C PHE A 220 -15.18 24.09 -9.97
N ASP A 221 -15.55 25.36 -9.81
CA ASP A 221 -15.30 26.38 -10.82
C ASP A 221 -13.83 26.81 -10.78
N SER A 222 -13.06 26.27 -11.72
CA SER A 222 -11.63 26.55 -11.85
C SER A 222 -11.29 28.02 -12.08
N LEU A 223 -12.17 28.79 -12.74
CA LEU A 223 -11.91 30.19 -13.08
C LEU A 223 -12.23 31.10 -11.90
N SER A 224 -13.38 30.89 -11.25
CA SER A 224 -13.74 31.60 -10.00
C SER A 224 -12.67 31.39 -8.94
N PHE A 225 -12.33 30.12 -8.67
CA PHE A 225 -11.25 29.74 -7.76
C PHE A 225 -9.92 30.43 -8.10
N TYR A 226 -9.48 30.36 -9.36
CA TYR A 226 -8.22 30.96 -9.77
C TYR A 226 -8.17 32.48 -9.54
N ASN A 227 -9.25 33.18 -9.90
CA ASN A 227 -9.33 34.63 -9.80
C ASN A 227 -9.40 35.11 -8.34
N GLU A 228 -10.21 34.45 -7.51
CA GLU A 228 -10.35 34.79 -6.08
C GLU A 228 -9.03 34.56 -5.33
N LEU A 229 -8.41 33.40 -5.53
CA LEU A 229 -7.17 33.06 -4.84
C LEU A 229 -5.98 33.89 -5.34
N THR A 230 -5.96 34.26 -6.63
CA THR A 230 -4.95 35.21 -7.13
C THR A 230 -5.05 36.56 -6.42
N LYS A 231 -6.27 37.11 -6.28
CA LYS A 231 -6.49 38.38 -5.57
C LYS A 231 -6.10 38.28 -4.09
N LEU A 232 -6.41 37.16 -3.44
CA LEU A 232 -6.01 36.91 -2.05
C LEU A 232 -4.48 36.91 -1.91
N ILE A 233 -3.77 36.15 -2.76
CA ILE A 233 -2.31 36.07 -2.75
C ILE A 233 -1.70 37.46 -3.04
N ASP A 234 -2.23 38.20 -4.02
CA ASP A 234 -1.77 39.55 -4.36
C ASP A 234 -1.95 40.54 -3.20
N ASN A 235 -3.05 40.42 -2.44
CA ASN A 235 -3.31 41.27 -1.29
C ASN A 235 -2.26 41.05 -0.19
N VAL A 236 -2.00 39.79 0.16
CA VAL A 236 -0.99 39.44 1.16
C VAL A 236 0.44 39.76 0.66
N GLU A 237 0.73 39.56 -0.63
CA GLU A 237 2.04 39.94 -1.20
C GLU A 237 2.26 41.45 -1.15
N ARG A 238 1.22 42.27 -1.32
CA ARG A 238 1.35 43.73 -1.18
C ARG A 238 1.70 44.15 0.25
N GLU A 239 1.18 43.45 1.26
CA GLU A 239 1.39 43.72 2.67
C GLU A 239 2.75 43.19 3.17
N LEU A 240 3.09 41.96 2.81
CA LEU A 240 4.21 41.20 3.40
C LEU A 240 5.31 40.82 2.40
N GLY A 241 5.18 41.19 1.12
CA GLY A 241 6.13 40.86 0.06
C GLY A 241 7.54 41.39 0.32
N TRP A 242 7.65 42.51 1.04
CA TRP A 242 8.94 43.10 1.46
C TRP A 242 9.83 42.13 2.24
N MET A 243 9.27 41.10 2.89
CA MET A 243 10.04 40.07 3.61
C MET A 243 10.83 39.14 2.68
N PHE A 244 10.45 39.09 1.40
CA PHE A 244 11.09 38.33 0.34
C PHE A 244 11.67 39.26 -0.74
N GLU A 245 12.21 40.40 -0.32
CA GLU A 245 12.95 41.32 -1.17
C GLU A 245 14.43 41.37 -0.77
N THR A 246 15.30 41.63 -1.75
CA THR A 246 16.74 41.85 -1.53
C THR A 246 17.25 42.94 -2.47
N ASN A 247 18.39 43.53 -2.14
CA ASN A 247 19.00 44.55 -3.00
C ASN A 247 19.69 43.88 -4.20
N HIS A 248 19.34 44.32 -5.41
CA HIS A 248 20.10 44.02 -6.62
C HIS A 248 21.29 44.99 -6.76
N SER A 249 21.05 46.26 -6.47
CA SER A 249 22.03 47.34 -6.37
C SER A 249 21.65 48.27 -5.21
N ASN A 250 22.35 49.38 -5.01
CA ASN A 250 22.08 50.29 -3.87
C ASN A 250 20.65 50.87 -3.85
N THR A 251 19.99 50.97 -5.02
CA THR A 251 18.66 51.57 -5.17
C THR A 251 17.62 50.61 -5.77
N GLU A 252 18.04 49.48 -6.35
CA GLU A 252 17.16 48.55 -7.04
C GLU A 252 16.89 47.30 -6.19
N ILE A 253 15.61 46.92 -6.11
CA ILE A 253 15.14 45.78 -5.32
C ILE A 253 14.78 44.61 -6.26
N GLY A 254 15.24 43.42 -5.91
CA GLY A 254 14.87 42.15 -6.53
C GLY A 254 13.99 41.30 -5.61
N LYS A 255 13.15 40.45 -6.22
CA LYS A 255 12.28 39.51 -5.49
C LYS A 255 12.99 38.19 -5.24
N ILE A 256 13.12 37.80 -3.99
CA ILE A 256 13.73 36.54 -3.57
C ILE A 256 12.87 35.37 -4.09
N ASN A 257 13.49 34.42 -4.78
CA ASN A 257 12.86 33.17 -5.18
C ASN A 257 12.98 32.13 -4.05
N TYR A 258 14.17 32.02 -3.47
CA TYR A 258 14.46 31.18 -2.31
C TYR A 258 15.78 31.62 -1.64
N VAL A 259 15.97 31.21 -0.39
CA VAL A 259 17.22 31.40 0.37
C VAL A 259 17.76 30.04 0.82
N ILE A 260 19.06 29.83 0.63
CA ILE A 260 19.76 28.62 1.09
C ILE A 260 20.35 28.91 2.47
N TRP A 261 20.02 28.06 3.43
CA TRP A 261 20.57 28.08 4.78
C TRP A 261 21.67 27.03 4.92
N SER A 262 22.54 27.17 5.91
CA SER A 262 23.55 26.20 6.29
C SER A 262 23.51 25.94 7.78
N ASP A 263 23.64 24.66 8.15
CA ASP A 263 23.97 24.28 9.52
C ASP A 263 25.38 24.77 9.88
N ILE A 264 25.55 25.10 11.16
CA ILE A 264 26.84 25.42 11.75
C ILE A 264 27.25 24.31 12.71
N PHE A 265 28.48 23.84 12.55
CA PHE A 265 29.12 22.83 13.37
C PHE A 265 30.40 23.39 14.01
N THR A 266 31.02 22.60 14.88
CA THR A 266 32.38 22.84 15.38
C THR A 266 33.28 21.67 15.02
N CYS A 267 34.54 21.96 14.71
CA CYS A 267 35.55 20.94 14.47
C CYS A 267 35.90 20.23 15.80
N PRO A 268 35.82 18.89 15.89
CA PRO A 268 36.15 18.18 17.14
C PRO A 268 37.62 18.29 17.56
N ASN A 269 38.51 18.66 16.62
CA ASN A 269 39.95 18.72 16.86
C ASN A 269 40.44 20.10 17.31
N CYS A 270 39.86 21.18 16.77
CA CYS A 270 40.32 22.54 17.02
C CYS A 270 39.21 23.50 17.46
N LEU A 271 37.98 23.02 17.59
CA LEU A 271 36.79 23.77 18.00
C LEU A 271 36.38 24.93 17.08
N GLU A 272 37.08 25.12 15.95
CA GLU A 272 36.76 26.13 14.95
C GLU A 272 35.35 25.94 14.39
N GLU A 273 34.68 27.05 14.07
CA GLU A 273 33.36 27.03 13.45
C GLU A 273 33.43 26.46 12.02
N VAL A 274 32.58 25.47 11.76
CA VAL A 274 32.44 24.82 10.47
C VAL A 274 31.06 25.14 9.91
N ILE A 275 30.98 26.20 9.10
CA ILE A 275 29.82 26.45 8.25
C ILE A 275 29.79 25.35 7.18
N TYR A 276 28.79 24.49 7.22
CA TYR A 276 28.72 23.30 6.37
C TYR A 276 28.80 23.63 4.88
N TRP A 277 28.08 24.68 4.45
CA TRP A 277 28.12 25.17 3.07
C TRP A 277 29.55 25.46 2.58
N ASP A 278 30.30 26.25 3.35
CA ASP A 278 31.62 26.72 2.95
C ASP A 278 32.69 25.63 2.88
N HIS A 279 32.44 24.48 3.51
CA HIS A 279 33.38 23.37 3.59
C HIS A 279 32.99 22.19 2.69
N ALA A 280 31.70 21.85 2.65
CA ALA A 280 31.19 20.65 2.00
C ALA A 280 30.62 20.89 0.60
N VAL A 281 30.13 22.10 0.29
CA VAL A 281 29.47 22.38 -1.00
C VAL A 281 30.48 22.85 -2.03
N ASP A 282 30.57 22.14 -3.14
CA ASP A 282 31.44 22.42 -4.27
C ASP A 282 30.57 22.80 -5.48
N LEU A 283 30.40 24.11 -5.68
CA LEU A 283 29.58 24.66 -6.77
C LEU A 283 30.25 24.48 -8.14
N GLU A 284 31.58 24.51 -8.20
CA GLU A 284 32.33 24.35 -9.47
C GLU A 284 32.09 22.96 -10.06
N ASN A 285 32.06 21.94 -9.21
CA ASN A 285 31.86 20.56 -9.61
C ASN A 285 30.42 20.07 -9.43
N ASN A 286 29.49 20.93 -9.01
CA ASN A 286 28.10 20.60 -8.68
C ASN A 286 27.96 19.40 -7.72
N LYS A 287 28.81 19.32 -6.69
CA LYS A 287 28.85 18.20 -5.73
C LYS A 287 28.81 18.67 -4.29
N THR A 288 28.34 17.80 -3.40
CA THR A 288 28.54 17.94 -1.96
C THR A 288 29.54 16.88 -1.52
N ARG A 289 30.66 17.30 -0.96
CA ARG A 289 31.77 16.43 -0.55
C ARG A 289 31.39 15.67 0.72
N GLU A 290 31.56 14.35 0.73
CA GLU A 290 31.36 13.53 1.94
C GLU A 290 32.47 13.73 2.97
N LYS A 291 33.70 13.97 2.47
CA LYS A 291 34.90 14.27 3.24
C LYS A 291 35.46 15.63 2.82
N PHE A 292 35.79 16.47 3.79
CA PHE A 292 36.35 17.80 3.54
C PHE A 292 37.33 18.19 4.65
N PRO A 293 38.40 18.94 4.35
CA PRO A 293 39.34 19.38 5.36
C PRO A 293 38.76 20.51 6.22
N CYS A 294 39.08 20.52 7.51
CA CYS A 294 38.92 21.71 8.35
C CYS A 294 39.80 22.84 7.80
N LYS A 295 39.25 24.03 7.59
CA LYS A 295 40.04 25.18 7.10
C LYS A 295 41.08 25.71 8.08
N SER A 296 40.96 25.36 9.38
CA SER A 296 41.89 25.80 10.43
C SER A 296 42.98 24.75 10.71
N CYS A 297 42.62 23.52 11.10
CA CYS A 297 43.59 22.48 11.49
C CYS A 297 43.84 21.40 10.43
N ASN A 298 43.20 21.48 9.27
CA ASN A 298 43.29 20.50 8.18
C ASN A 298 42.87 19.05 8.52
N ALA A 299 42.25 18.83 9.69
CA ALA A 299 41.66 17.55 10.03
C ALA A 299 40.61 17.13 8.98
N THR A 300 40.55 15.84 8.66
CA THR A 300 39.55 15.32 7.71
C THR A 300 38.19 15.19 8.40
N LEU A 301 37.24 16.02 7.98
CA LEU A 301 35.89 16.08 8.53
C LEU A 301 34.88 15.37 7.62
N THR A 302 33.80 14.91 8.24
CA THR A 302 32.60 14.33 7.63
C THR A 302 31.39 14.86 8.38
N LYS A 303 30.19 14.76 7.80
CA LYS A 303 28.97 15.13 8.54
C LYS A 303 28.78 14.34 9.85
N ARG A 304 29.33 13.12 9.96
CA ARG A 304 29.13 12.23 11.11
C ARG A 304 30.05 12.52 12.30
N ASN A 305 31.20 13.13 12.07
CA ASN A 305 32.18 13.41 13.13
C ASN A 305 32.26 14.91 13.47
N LEU A 306 31.31 15.70 13.01
CA LEU A 306 31.18 17.11 13.39
C LEU A 306 30.37 17.23 14.67
N ASP A 307 30.80 18.13 15.56
CA ASP A 307 30.04 18.51 16.74
C ASP A 307 29.04 19.60 16.37
N LYS A 308 27.83 19.52 16.93
CA LYS A 308 26.79 20.51 16.66
C LYS A 308 27.07 21.80 17.43
N LYS A 309 27.03 22.94 16.73
CA LYS A 309 27.04 24.24 17.41
C LYS A 309 25.62 24.57 17.86
N LEU A 310 25.34 24.32 19.14
CA LEU A 310 24.02 24.58 19.72
C LEU A 310 23.95 26.01 20.25
N ILE A 311 22.82 26.68 20.00
CA ILE A 311 22.50 27.99 20.53
C ILE A 311 21.29 27.91 21.46
N THR A 312 21.28 28.79 22.46
CA THR A 312 20.16 28.96 23.39
C THR A 312 19.45 30.25 23.06
N ILE A 313 18.15 30.18 22.75
CA ILE A 313 17.33 31.34 22.38
C ILE A 313 16.08 31.40 23.26
N ASN A 314 15.56 32.60 23.46
CA ASN A 314 14.22 32.79 24.02
C ASN A 314 13.18 32.67 22.91
N ASP A 315 12.42 31.58 22.90
CA ASP A 315 11.27 31.44 22.01
C ASP A 315 10.11 32.28 22.57
N VAL A 316 9.87 33.42 21.91
CA VAL A 316 8.84 34.39 22.31
C VAL A 316 7.41 33.88 22.14
N LEU A 317 7.19 32.87 21.30
CA LEU A 317 5.87 32.27 21.07
C LEU A 317 5.54 31.24 22.16
N LEU A 318 6.55 30.51 22.61
CA LEU A 318 6.43 29.54 23.71
C LEU A 318 6.64 30.16 25.10
N ASN A 319 7.17 31.39 25.15
CA ASN A 319 7.67 32.07 26.35
C ASN A 319 8.64 31.18 27.15
N LYS A 320 9.58 30.54 26.44
CA LYS A 320 10.52 29.55 27.00
C LYS A 320 11.90 29.67 26.36
N ILE A 321 12.92 29.39 27.16
CA ILE A 321 14.28 29.20 26.66
C ILE A 321 14.37 27.82 26.00
N ILE A 322 14.83 27.78 24.76
CA ILE A 322 15.03 26.54 24.00
C ILE A 322 16.46 26.47 23.47
N THR A 323 16.95 25.24 23.28
CA THR A 323 18.24 24.95 22.66
C THR A 323 18.01 24.34 21.29
N LYS A 324 18.69 24.85 20.26
CA LYS A 324 18.60 24.36 18.89
C LYS A 324 19.93 24.43 18.16
N LEU A 325 20.04 23.74 17.03
CA LEU A 325 21.20 23.87 16.15
C LEU A 325 21.28 25.29 15.58
N GLU A 326 22.46 25.88 15.57
CA GLU A 326 22.70 27.16 14.93
C GLU A 326 22.70 27.02 13.41
N THR A 327 21.95 27.89 12.74
CA THR A 327 21.85 27.93 11.27
C THR A 327 22.00 29.35 10.77
N LYS A 328 22.52 29.50 9.54
CA LYS A 328 22.76 30.82 8.92
C LYS A 328 22.28 30.84 7.46
N PRO A 329 21.63 31.92 6.99
CA PRO A 329 21.33 32.09 5.57
C PRO A 329 22.62 32.44 4.82
N ILE A 330 22.88 31.77 3.69
CA ILE A 330 24.16 31.90 2.96
C ILE A 330 23.97 32.52 1.57
N ILE A 331 23.07 31.96 0.76
CA ILE A 331 22.85 32.39 -0.63
C ILE A 331 21.39 32.78 -0.83
N ILE A 332 21.17 33.89 -1.51
CA ILE A 332 19.86 34.33 -1.98
C ILE A 332 19.79 34.15 -3.49
N ASN A 333 18.82 33.36 -3.96
CA ASN A 333 18.42 33.36 -5.36
C ASN A 333 17.24 34.34 -5.53
N TYR A 334 17.34 35.25 -6.48
CA TYR A 334 16.33 36.30 -6.67
C TYR A 334 16.13 36.63 -8.15
N THR A 335 15.01 37.26 -8.47
CA THR A 335 14.66 37.72 -9.81
C THR A 335 14.61 39.24 -9.83
N TYR A 336 15.28 39.85 -10.81
CA TYR A 336 15.23 41.28 -11.08
C TYR A 336 15.05 41.50 -12.59
N LYS A 337 14.04 42.31 -12.97
CA LYS A 337 13.67 42.59 -14.38
C LYS A 337 13.63 41.35 -15.29
N GLY A 338 13.05 40.25 -14.78
CA GLY A 338 12.89 38.98 -15.51
C GLY A 338 14.08 38.03 -15.47
N SER A 339 15.26 38.48 -15.02
CA SER A 339 16.48 37.68 -14.95
C SER A 339 16.74 37.16 -13.53
N ARG A 340 17.28 35.94 -13.43
CA ARG A 340 17.64 35.31 -12.15
C ARG A 340 19.09 35.59 -11.78
N TYR A 341 19.32 35.87 -10.50
CA TYR A 341 20.61 36.18 -9.92
C TYR A 341 20.82 35.38 -8.63
N ASN A 342 22.09 35.20 -8.26
CA ASN A 342 22.50 34.67 -6.97
C ASN A 342 23.42 35.69 -6.29
N LYS A 343 23.22 35.93 -4.99
CA LYS A 343 24.15 36.71 -4.16
C LYS A 343 24.38 36.03 -2.82
N LYS A 344 25.50 36.38 -2.17
CA LYS A 344 25.67 36.10 -0.74
C LYS A 344 24.75 37.04 0.06
N VAL A 345 24.27 36.55 1.19
CA VAL A 345 23.51 37.37 2.15
C VAL A 345 24.38 38.53 2.65
N ASP A 346 23.85 39.75 2.63
CA ASP A 346 24.51 40.95 3.15
C ASP A 346 23.87 41.46 4.45
N GLU A 347 24.44 42.51 5.04
CA GLU A 347 23.96 43.09 6.30
C GLU A 347 22.51 43.60 6.21
N LYS A 348 22.11 44.20 5.08
CA LYS A 348 20.75 44.70 4.88
C LYS A 348 19.73 43.56 4.82
N ASP A 349 20.14 42.41 4.28
CA ASP A 349 19.31 41.19 4.30
C ASP A 349 19.13 40.66 5.74
N LEU A 350 20.18 40.73 6.58
CA LEU A 350 20.11 40.33 8.01
C LEU A 350 19.28 41.31 8.86
N GLU A 351 19.40 42.62 8.60
CA GLU A 351 18.55 43.65 9.21
C GLU A 351 17.07 43.40 8.89
N ARG A 352 16.76 43.07 7.64
CA ARG A 352 15.40 42.72 7.21
C ARG A 352 14.86 41.50 7.95
N LEU A 353 15.67 40.44 8.13
CA LEU A 353 15.28 39.27 8.93
C LEU A 353 15.05 39.61 10.40
N THR A 354 15.81 40.56 10.94
CA THR A 354 15.61 41.04 12.32
C THR A 354 14.27 41.77 12.46
N LYS A 355 13.94 42.66 11.50
CA LYS A 355 12.66 43.38 11.44
C LYS A 355 11.45 42.44 11.35
N VAL A 356 11.57 41.29 10.67
CA VAL A 356 10.48 40.30 10.59
C VAL A 356 10.02 39.83 11.98
N ASN A 357 10.93 39.75 12.95
CA ASN A 357 10.58 39.28 14.30
C ASN A 357 9.61 40.22 15.04
N GLU A 358 9.52 41.50 14.64
CA GLU A 358 8.56 42.46 15.20
C GLU A 358 7.11 42.12 14.85
N TYR A 359 6.89 41.35 13.78
CA TYR A 359 5.56 40.98 13.27
C TYR A 359 5.02 39.66 13.82
N LEU A 360 5.81 38.96 14.67
CA LEU A 360 5.46 37.62 15.15
C LEU A 360 4.12 37.54 15.89
N LYS A 361 3.75 38.59 16.64
CA LYS A 361 2.52 38.62 17.43
C LYS A 361 1.27 39.03 16.63
N SER A 362 1.44 39.45 15.37
CA SER A 362 0.34 39.99 14.56
C SER A 362 -0.47 38.93 13.83
N TYR A 363 0.05 37.70 13.73
CA TYR A 363 -0.57 36.61 13.00
C TYR A 363 -0.60 35.33 13.82
N ASP A 364 -1.66 34.54 13.64
CA ASP A 364 -1.84 33.24 14.26
C ASP A 364 -1.31 32.15 13.33
N PHE A 365 -0.53 31.22 13.88
CA PHE A 365 -0.02 30.04 13.20
C PHE A 365 0.32 28.95 14.24
N PRO A 366 0.36 27.66 13.84
CA PRO A 366 0.46 26.57 14.80
C PRO A 366 1.78 26.59 15.59
N VAL A 367 1.64 26.67 16.91
CA VAL A 367 2.73 26.48 17.88
C VAL A 367 2.61 25.12 18.59
N SER A 368 1.92 24.16 17.97
CA SER A 368 1.69 22.82 18.52
C SER A 368 3.00 22.07 18.73
N LYS A 369 3.12 21.40 19.89
CA LYS A 369 4.26 20.53 20.19
C LYS A 369 4.23 19.31 19.26
N ILE A 370 5.36 19.02 18.63
CA ILE A 370 5.52 17.83 17.79
C ILE A 370 5.49 16.57 18.69
N PRO A 371 4.62 15.57 18.42
CA PRO A 371 4.47 14.40 19.27
C PRO A 371 5.71 13.50 19.25
N GLU A 372 5.82 12.60 20.21
CA GLU A 372 6.86 11.55 20.18
C GLU A 372 6.54 10.53 19.09
N GLY A 373 7.56 10.08 18.35
CA GLY A 373 7.37 9.21 17.18
C GLY A 373 8.67 8.96 16.42
N HIS A 374 8.65 8.01 15.47
CA HIS A 374 9.84 7.64 14.70
C HIS A 374 10.31 8.74 13.73
N ASN A 375 9.39 9.30 12.94
CA ASN A 375 9.63 10.40 12.01
C ASN A 375 9.69 11.74 12.74
N THR A 376 8.82 11.98 13.71
CA THR A 376 8.78 13.24 14.48
C THR A 376 10.00 13.47 15.36
N GLU A 377 10.75 12.42 15.71
CA GLU A 377 12.01 12.53 16.44
C GLU A 377 13.18 13.01 15.56
N GLN A 378 13.09 12.86 14.24
CA GLN A 378 14.14 13.28 13.30
C GLN A 378 14.47 14.78 13.40
N PRO A 379 13.49 15.71 13.29
CA PRO A 379 13.77 17.15 13.41
C PRO A 379 14.15 17.56 14.84
N LYS A 380 13.61 16.88 15.87
CA LYS A 380 13.99 17.09 17.28
C LYS A 380 15.46 16.76 17.52
N LYS A 381 15.91 15.55 17.17
CA LYS A 381 17.30 15.14 17.35
C LYS A 381 18.27 15.93 16.49
N SER A 382 17.90 16.21 15.23
CA SER A 382 18.82 16.86 14.30
C SER A 382 19.02 18.34 14.62
N HIS A 383 17.93 19.10 14.83
CA HIS A 383 17.97 20.57 14.90
C HIS A 383 17.39 21.15 16.20
N GLY A 384 16.80 20.34 17.09
CA GLY A 384 16.08 20.84 18.28
C GLY A 384 14.68 21.36 17.96
N TYR A 385 14.11 20.99 16.81
CA TYR A 385 12.78 21.45 16.39
C TYR A 385 11.69 20.65 17.10
N THR A 386 11.20 21.20 18.22
CA THR A 386 10.19 20.56 19.08
C THR A 386 8.73 20.96 18.82
N HIS A 387 8.48 21.98 18.01
CA HIS A 387 7.14 22.53 17.72
C HIS A 387 7.02 22.82 16.23
N VAL A 388 5.79 22.87 15.70
CA VAL A 388 5.53 23.01 14.26
C VAL A 388 6.16 24.26 13.66
N HIS A 389 6.05 25.41 14.32
CA HIS A 389 6.62 26.68 13.85
C HIS A 389 8.15 26.64 13.70
N HIS A 390 8.85 25.72 14.38
CA HIS A 390 10.30 25.53 14.21
C HIS A 390 10.67 24.91 12.85
N LEU A 391 9.74 24.20 12.19
CA LEU A 391 9.97 23.60 10.88
C LEU A 391 9.98 24.66 9.76
N LEU A 392 9.61 25.90 10.04
CA LEU A 392 9.52 26.98 9.07
C LEU A 392 10.39 28.16 9.51
N SER A 393 10.76 29.00 8.55
CA SER A 393 11.32 30.30 8.88
C SER A 393 10.25 31.22 9.47
N MET A 394 10.68 32.24 10.21
CA MET A 394 9.74 33.20 10.82
C MET A 394 8.92 33.96 9.78
N ARG A 395 9.52 34.39 8.65
CA ARG A 395 8.76 35.02 7.57
C ARG A 395 7.76 34.06 6.91
N ASN A 396 8.09 32.78 6.75
CA ASN A 396 7.13 31.80 6.24
C ASN A 396 5.98 31.57 7.20
N ASN A 397 6.24 31.46 8.52
CA ASN A 397 5.18 31.37 9.53
C ASN A 397 4.22 32.56 9.45
N ILE A 398 4.75 33.79 9.39
CA ILE A 398 3.94 35.02 9.31
C ILE A 398 3.10 35.06 8.03
N ILE A 399 3.71 34.83 6.86
CA ILE A 399 2.99 34.89 5.57
C ILE A 399 1.93 33.79 5.50
N LEU A 400 2.23 32.58 5.98
CA LEU A 400 1.25 31.50 6.03
C LEU A 400 0.11 31.81 6.99
N GLY A 401 0.39 32.37 8.16
CA GLY A 401 -0.64 32.86 9.09
C GLY A 401 -1.54 33.93 8.47
N ALA A 402 -0.97 34.88 7.73
CA ALA A 402 -1.71 35.92 7.01
C ALA A 402 -2.60 35.33 5.90
N ILE A 403 -2.06 34.44 5.06
CA ILE A 403 -2.82 33.74 4.02
C ILE A 403 -3.95 32.93 4.66
N TYR A 404 -3.66 32.15 5.69
CA TYR A 404 -4.65 31.29 6.34
C TYR A 404 -5.78 32.11 6.98
N LYS A 405 -5.45 33.25 7.60
CA LYS A 405 -6.45 34.21 8.10
C LYS A 405 -7.36 34.69 6.97
N LYS A 406 -6.82 35.08 5.82
CA LYS A 406 -7.61 35.48 4.64
C LYS A 406 -8.49 34.35 4.10
N ILE A 407 -7.99 33.11 4.10
CA ILE A 407 -8.77 31.94 3.70
C ILE A 407 -9.98 31.75 4.63
N ARG A 408 -9.83 31.98 5.93
CA ARG A 408 -10.95 31.89 6.90
C ARG A 408 -12.02 32.94 6.66
N GLU A 409 -11.68 34.07 6.06
CA GLU A 409 -12.60 35.18 5.72
C GLU A 409 -13.37 34.93 4.41
N LEU A 410 -12.98 33.94 3.60
CA LEU A 410 -13.66 33.62 2.33
C LEU A 410 -15.08 33.08 2.56
N LYS A 411 -15.99 33.47 1.67
CA LYS A 411 -17.37 32.96 1.59
C LYS A 411 -17.42 31.73 0.68
N GLU A 412 -16.94 31.89 -0.55
CA GLU A 412 -16.83 30.82 -1.55
C GLU A 412 -15.41 30.21 -1.54
N ASN A 413 -15.24 29.04 -2.15
CA ASN A 413 -13.94 28.36 -2.35
C ASN A 413 -13.07 28.13 -1.11
N LYS A 414 -13.59 28.34 0.11
CA LYS A 414 -12.82 28.26 1.37
C LYS A 414 -12.07 26.94 1.53
N ASP A 415 -12.72 25.81 1.24
CA ASP A 415 -12.09 24.51 1.38
C ASP A 415 -11.06 24.24 0.28
N LEU A 416 -11.33 24.66 -0.96
CA LEU A 416 -10.33 24.59 -2.05
C LEU A 416 -9.12 25.49 -1.76
N ALA A 417 -9.32 26.63 -1.11
CA ALA A 417 -8.25 27.51 -0.67
C ALA A 417 -7.40 26.86 0.45
N LYS A 418 -8.03 26.18 1.42
CA LYS A 418 -7.33 25.33 2.41
C LYS A 418 -6.61 24.14 1.74
N PHE A 419 -7.18 23.56 0.69
CA PHE A 419 -6.55 22.50 -0.11
C PHE A 419 -5.28 23.01 -0.82
N LEU A 420 -5.35 24.18 -1.47
CA LEU A 420 -4.17 24.87 -2.03
C LEU A 420 -3.12 25.15 -0.95
N PHE A 421 -3.55 25.64 0.21
CA PHE A 421 -2.67 25.95 1.34
C PHE A 421 -1.91 24.71 1.81
N THR A 422 -2.62 23.62 2.12
CA THR A 422 -2.00 22.36 2.57
C THR A 422 -1.11 21.74 1.49
N ALA A 423 -1.45 21.88 0.21
CA ALA A 423 -0.61 21.41 -0.90
C ALA A 423 0.73 22.16 -1.03
N CYS A 424 0.86 23.35 -0.42
CA CYS A 424 2.08 24.15 -0.42
C CYS A 424 2.99 23.86 0.78
N LEU A 425 2.42 23.46 1.93
CA LEU A 425 3.11 23.48 3.23
C LEU A 425 4.47 22.76 3.24
N THR A 426 4.52 21.51 2.79
CA THR A 426 5.77 20.71 2.82
C THR A 426 6.92 21.41 2.08
N ASN A 427 6.62 22.14 1.00
CA ASN A 427 7.61 22.87 0.22
C ASN A 427 8.04 24.20 0.83
N LEU A 428 7.39 24.66 1.89
CA LEU A 428 7.68 25.91 2.59
C LEU A 428 8.38 25.71 3.93
N THR A 429 8.60 24.45 4.33
CA THR A 429 9.36 24.07 5.51
C THR A 429 10.86 23.91 5.21
N PHE A 430 11.69 23.91 6.26
CA PHE A 430 13.10 23.53 6.22
C PHE A 430 13.32 22.03 5.91
N LEU A 431 12.27 21.23 5.76
CA LEU A 431 12.37 19.88 5.20
C LEU A 431 12.74 19.92 3.71
N TYR A 432 12.47 21.03 3.02
CA TYR A 432 12.81 21.18 1.61
C TYR A 432 14.32 21.36 1.44
N ARG A 433 14.93 20.46 0.69
CA ARG A 433 16.39 20.41 0.53
C ARG A 433 16.83 21.12 -0.73
N TRP A 434 17.82 21.99 -0.60
CA TRP A 434 18.58 22.44 -1.76
C TRP A 434 19.45 21.28 -2.30
N ARG A 435 19.65 21.24 -3.62
CA ARG A 435 20.57 20.29 -4.27
C ARG A 435 21.37 21.01 -5.35
N THR A 436 22.63 20.61 -5.52
CA THR A 436 23.52 21.14 -6.56
C THR A 436 22.97 20.96 -7.98
N SER A 437 22.13 19.94 -8.20
CA SER A 437 21.45 19.71 -9.49
C SER A 437 20.34 20.70 -9.83
N GLY A 438 20.01 21.62 -8.91
CA GLY A 438 18.87 22.54 -9.04
C GLY A 438 17.49 21.89 -8.83
N LYS A 439 17.43 20.56 -8.70
CA LYS A 439 16.19 19.79 -8.44
C LYS A 439 15.97 19.58 -6.95
N GLY A 440 15.64 20.66 -6.23
CA GLY A 440 15.34 20.62 -4.81
C GLY A 440 14.10 19.79 -4.45
N GLY A 441 13.93 19.45 -3.18
CA GLY A 441 12.75 18.74 -2.70
C GLY A 441 12.91 18.09 -1.33
N ALA A 442 11.80 17.92 -0.63
CA ALA A 442 11.73 17.17 0.62
C ALA A 442 12.09 15.69 0.41
N THR A 443 12.45 14.99 1.48
CA THR A 443 12.65 13.54 1.46
C THR A 443 11.31 12.87 1.73
N SER A 444 10.76 12.16 0.74
CA SER A 444 9.49 11.45 0.87
C SER A 444 9.47 10.51 2.07
N GLY A 445 8.36 10.49 2.80
CA GLY A 445 8.13 9.59 3.94
C GLY A 445 8.96 9.87 5.19
N THR A 446 9.49 11.09 5.35
CA THR A 446 10.33 11.46 6.52
C THR A 446 10.10 12.92 6.91
N LEU A 447 10.48 13.28 8.14
CA LEU A 447 10.60 14.68 8.59
C LEU A 447 12.09 15.08 8.69
N TYR A 448 12.90 14.62 7.74
CA TYR A 448 14.33 14.90 7.69
C TYR A 448 14.63 16.35 7.29
N VAL A 449 15.35 17.06 8.15
CA VAL A 449 15.93 18.38 7.86
C VAL A 449 17.38 18.19 7.41
N CYS A 450 17.75 18.70 6.22
CA CYS A 450 19.11 18.61 5.71
C CYS A 450 19.97 19.78 6.18
N SER A 451 21.30 19.68 6.01
CA SER A 451 22.24 20.73 6.42
C SER A 451 22.36 21.91 5.46
N THR A 452 21.58 21.88 4.39
CA THR A 452 21.46 22.97 3.40
C THR A 452 19.99 23.17 3.01
N PRO A 453 19.12 23.52 3.97
CA PRO A 453 17.70 23.63 3.67
C PRO A 453 17.45 24.86 2.78
N GLN A 454 16.46 24.74 1.89
CA GLN A 454 16.05 25.81 0.99
C GLN A 454 14.73 26.38 1.48
N GLU A 455 14.78 27.62 1.91
CA GLU A 455 13.61 28.40 2.26
C GLU A 455 12.98 28.99 0.99
N ASN A 456 11.87 28.40 0.55
CA ASN A 456 11.14 28.85 -0.63
C ASN A 456 10.26 30.06 -0.33
N ASN A 457 10.15 30.97 -1.30
CA ASN A 457 9.19 32.07 -1.24
C ASN A 457 7.74 31.52 -1.31
N PRO A 458 6.89 31.80 -0.30
CA PRO A 458 5.49 31.36 -0.28
C PRO A 458 4.71 31.78 -1.52
N PHE A 459 4.77 33.05 -1.93
CA PHE A 459 3.98 33.57 -3.05
C PHE A 459 4.27 32.84 -4.36
N ASN A 460 5.54 32.54 -4.63
CA ASN A 460 5.94 31.74 -5.80
C ASN A 460 5.36 30.33 -5.73
N GLN A 461 5.35 29.69 -4.55
CA GLN A 461 4.78 28.35 -4.41
C GLN A 461 3.26 28.34 -4.53
N PHE A 462 2.57 29.28 -3.89
CA PHE A 462 1.12 29.40 -4.01
C PHE A 462 0.70 29.63 -5.46
N ARG A 463 1.36 30.53 -6.21
CA ARG A 463 1.05 30.76 -7.64
C ARG A 463 1.32 29.54 -8.51
N ARG A 464 2.45 28.84 -8.28
CA ARG A 464 2.76 27.61 -9.02
C ARG A 464 1.70 26.55 -8.75
N LYS A 465 1.37 26.32 -7.47
CA LYS A 465 0.41 25.31 -7.06
C LYS A 465 -1.03 25.65 -7.46
N LEU A 466 -1.38 26.94 -7.46
CA LEU A 466 -2.65 27.44 -7.98
C LEU A 466 -2.82 27.11 -9.47
N ASN A 467 -1.76 27.27 -10.27
CA ASN A 467 -1.76 26.84 -11.66
C ASN A 467 -1.86 25.31 -11.82
N ASP A 468 -1.18 24.53 -10.97
CA ASP A 468 -1.31 23.06 -10.98
C ASP A 468 -2.78 22.64 -10.74
N ILE A 469 -3.44 23.23 -9.73
CA ILE A 469 -4.82 22.90 -9.33
C ILE A 469 -5.84 23.41 -10.36
N LYS A 470 -5.64 24.59 -10.97
CA LYS A 470 -6.52 25.12 -12.01
C LYS A 470 -6.71 24.14 -13.18
N ASN A 471 -5.69 23.35 -13.50
CA ASN A 471 -5.72 22.40 -14.61
C ASN A 471 -6.33 21.04 -14.23
N VAL A 472 -6.81 20.87 -13.00
CA VAL A 472 -7.45 19.63 -12.55
C VAL A 472 -8.93 19.67 -12.93
N TYR A 473 -9.37 18.67 -13.68
CA TYR A 473 -10.77 18.42 -13.99
C TYR A 473 -11.29 17.23 -13.19
N ILE A 474 -12.44 17.40 -12.54
CA ILE A 474 -13.11 16.37 -11.74
C ILE A 474 -14.56 16.24 -12.25
N PRO A 475 -14.94 15.09 -12.86
CA PRO A 475 -16.32 14.86 -13.27
C PRO A 475 -17.28 14.81 -12.07
N LYS A 476 -18.57 15.06 -12.32
CA LYS A 476 -19.63 14.82 -11.32
C LYS A 476 -19.69 13.33 -10.96
N GLY A 477 -20.20 13.03 -9.78
CA GLY A 477 -20.35 11.66 -9.29
C GLY A 477 -20.72 11.62 -7.81
N ASN A 478 -20.95 10.40 -7.32
CA ASN A 478 -21.50 10.13 -6.00
C ASN A 478 -20.41 9.60 -5.07
N THR A 479 -20.05 10.39 -4.07
CA THR A 479 -19.00 10.03 -3.10
C THR A 479 -19.41 10.47 -1.71
N ILE A 480 -19.37 9.54 -0.76
CA ILE A 480 -19.53 9.80 0.68
C ILE A 480 -18.22 9.53 1.37
N ILE A 481 -17.82 10.44 2.26
CA ILE A 481 -16.51 10.41 2.91
C ILE A 481 -16.72 10.44 4.43
N SER A 482 -16.03 9.54 5.11
CA SER A 482 -16.02 9.41 6.57
C SER A 482 -14.60 9.46 7.10
N THR A 483 -14.44 9.96 8.33
CA THR A 483 -13.16 9.96 9.05
C THR A 483 -13.28 9.12 10.30
N ASN A 484 -12.92 7.85 10.22
CA ASN A 484 -12.94 6.90 11.34
C ASN A 484 -11.98 5.73 11.11
N SER A 485 -11.76 4.93 12.16
CA SER A 485 -11.00 3.68 12.02
C SER A 485 -11.76 2.67 11.15
N THR A 486 -11.04 1.98 10.27
CA THR A 486 -11.61 0.87 9.48
C THR A 486 -11.86 -0.39 10.32
N THR A 487 -11.36 -0.43 11.56
CA THR A 487 -11.71 -1.48 12.54
C THR A 487 -13.17 -1.40 12.99
N GLU A 488 -13.86 -0.28 12.73
CA GLU A 488 -15.29 -0.11 13.04
C GLU A 488 -15.93 0.85 12.02
N LEU A 489 -16.66 0.31 11.05
CA LEU A 489 -17.34 1.09 10.02
C LEU A 489 -18.82 1.26 10.37
N SER A 490 -19.33 2.49 10.31
CA SER A 490 -20.76 2.83 10.46
C SER A 490 -21.61 2.42 9.25
N ILE A 491 -21.38 1.22 8.70
CA ILE A 491 -21.99 0.64 7.51
C ILE A 491 -22.67 -0.66 7.93
N ARG A 492 -23.90 -0.91 7.47
CA ARG A 492 -24.61 -2.16 7.77
C ARG A 492 -24.00 -3.38 7.06
N ASP A 493 -24.36 -4.57 7.53
CA ASP A 493 -23.87 -5.83 6.97
C ASP A 493 -24.33 -6.01 5.51
N ASN A 494 -23.49 -6.67 4.70
CA ASN A 494 -23.83 -7.11 3.34
C ASN A 494 -24.43 -6.00 2.44
N SER A 495 -23.91 -4.77 2.51
CA SER A 495 -24.41 -3.63 1.73
C SER A 495 -23.46 -3.12 0.65
N ILE A 496 -22.21 -3.58 0.64
CA ILE A 496 -21.19 -3.14 -0.33
C ILE A 496 -21.06 -4.18 -1.45
N ASP A 497 -21.02 -3.72 -2.70
CA ASP A 497 -20.88 -4.59 -3.89
C ASP A 497 -19.41 -4.87 -4.22
N TYR A 498 -18.49 -3.96 -3.90
CA TYR A 498 -17.06 -4.18 -4.18
C TYR A 498 -16.17 -3.38 -3.23
N ILE A 499 -15.03 -3.94 -2.84
CA ILE A 499 -14.02 -3.25 -2.04
C ILE A 499 -12.72 -3.14 -2.85
N PHE A 500 -12.21 -1.93 -3.01
CA PHE A 500 -10.85 -1.68 -3.49
C PHE A 500 -10.12 -0.89 -2.42
N THR A 501 -8.96 -1.36 -1.96
CA THR A 501 -8.27 -0.68 -0.85
C THR A 501 -6.75 -0.87 -0.85
N ASP A 502 -6.03 0.14 -0.33
CA ASP A 502 -4.56 0.24 -0.27
C ASP A 502 -4.12 0.44 1.20
N PRO A 503 -4.07 -0.63 2.01
CA PRO A 503 -3.76 -0.53 3.44
C PRO A 503 -2.30 -0.12 3.72
N PRO A 504 -1.98 0.34 4.94
CA PRO A 504 -0.63 0.72 5.33
C PRO A 504 0.38 -0.43 5.25
N PHE A 505 1.62 -0.12 4.84
CA PHE A 505 2.69 -1.11 4.59
C PHE A 505 3.60 -1.36 5.80
N GLY A 506 3.04 -1.72 6.96
CA GLY A 506 3.81 -2.06 8.17
C GLY A 506 4.69 -0.90 8.66
N SER A 507 6.02 -1.07 8.69
CA SER A 507 6.96 -0.06 9.21
C SER A 507 7.43 1.00 8.18
N ASN A 508 6.85 1.02 6.96
CA ASN A 508 7.38 1.85 5.87
C ASN A 508 7.09 3.35 6.05
N LEU A 509 5.90 3.69 6.55
CA LEU A 509 5.42 5.06 6.76
C LEU A 509 4.64 5.13 8.07
N MET A 510 4.86 6.20 8.82
CA MET A 510 4.09 6.52 10.04
C MET A 510 3.18 7.69 9.68
N TYR A 511 1.94 7.42 9.28
CA TYR A 511 1.10 8.40 8.58
C TYR A 511 0.70 9.53 9.52
N SER A 512 0.20 9.21 10.72
CA SER A 512 -0.18 10.21 11.75
C SER A 512 0.97 11.18 12.07
N GLU A 513 2.18 10.66 12.22
CA GLU A 513 3.39 11.44 12.46
C GLU A 513 3.75 12.38 11.30
N LEU A 514 3.63 11.90 10.06
CA LEU A 514 3.91 12.71 8.87
C LEU A 514 2.79 13.72 8.58
N ASN A 515 1.56 13.41 8.97
CA ASN A 515 0.37 14.23 8.80
C ASN A 515 0.30 15.39 9.79
N PHE A 516 1.01 15.28 10.92
CA PHE A 516 1.00 16.25 12.00
C PHE A 516 1.24 17.70 11.55
N LEU A 517 2.10 17.92 10.53
CA LEU A 517 2.30 19.25 9.94
C LEU A 517 0.98 19.82 9.41
N TRP A 518 0.24 19.09 8.58
CA TRP A 518 -1.01 19.56 8.01
C TRP A 518 -2.11 19.66 9.07
N GLU A 519 -2.25 18.64 9.91
CA GLU A 519 -3.28 18.55 10.95
C GLU A 519 -3.18 19.69 11.96
N SER A 520 -1.96 20.15 12.27
CA SER A 520 -1.77 21.32 13.12
C SER A 520 -2.38 22.62 12.57
N TRP A 521 -2.48 22.77 11.25
CA TRP A 521 -3.12 23.94 10.61
C TRP A 521 -4.64 23.81 10.52
N ILE A 522 -5.15 22.59 10.27
CA ILE A 522 -6.61 22.33 10.20
C ILE A 522 -7.25 22.07 11.57
N LYS A 523 -6.43 21.90 12.63
CA LYS A 523 -6.81 21.73 14.05
C LYS A 523 -7.57 20.46 14.41
N VAL A 524 -7.69 19.53 13.48
CA VAL A 524 -8.26 18.20 13.70
C VAL A 524 -7.15 17.18 13.45
N TYR A 525 -6.82 16.40 14.46
CA TYR A 525 -5.68 15.48 14.50
C TYR A 525 -6.13 14.03 14.43
N THR A 526 -5.32 13.19 13.79
CA THR A 526 -5.50 11.74 13.76
C THR A 526 -5.41 11.17 15.18
N ASN A 527 -6.43 10.40 15.60
CA ASN A 527 -6.28 9.49 16.73
C ASN A 527 -5.54 8.24 16.23
N ASN A 528 -4.29 8.07 16.65
CA ASN A 528 -3.40 7.06 16.09
C ASN A 528 -3.42 5.72 16.86
N ASP A 529 -4.29 5.53 17.85
CA ASP A 529 -4.38 4.29 18.62
C ASP A 529 -4.66 3.08 17.71
N LYS A 530 -5.58 3.24 16.76
CA LYS A 530 -5.93 2.22 15.75
C LYS A 530 -5.20 2.37 14.41
N GLU A 531 -4.11 3.14 14.37
CA GLU A 531 -3.25 3.20 13.18
C GLU A 531 -2.54 1.85 12.96
N ALA A 532 -2.87 1.17 11.87
CA ALA A 532 -2.34 -0.15 11.51
C ALA A 532 -0.91 -0.05 10.93
N ILE A 533 0.08 0.18 11.80
CA ILE A 533 1.51 0.31 11.45
C ILE A 533 2.39 -0.46 12.44
N VAL A 534 3.63 -0.75 12.04
CA VAL A 534 4.67 -1.24 12.95
C VAL A 534 5.54 -0.05 13.39
N ASN A 535 5.47 0.30 14.67
CA ASN A 535 6.13 1.48 15.23
C ASN A 535 6.64 1.23 16.66
N ASN A 536 7.97 1.15 16.80
CA ASN A 536 8.61 0.91 18.09
C ASN A 536 8.38 2.03 19.12
N VAL A 537 8.22 3.28 18.69
CA VAL A 537 7.99 4.42 19.60
C VAL A 537 6.57 4.40 20.15
N GLN A 538 5.61 4.03 19.30
CA GLN A 538 4.21 3.81 19.69
C GLN A 538 3.97 2.42 20.32
N LYS A 539 5.02 1.60 20.49
CA LYS A 539 4.95 0.22 21.01
C LYS A 539 4.03 -0.71 20.23
N LYS A 540 4.00 -0.57 18.90
CA LYS A 540 3.27 -1.44 17.98
C LYS A 540 4.23 -2.37 17.25
N GLY A 541 4.18 -3.66 17.56
CA GLY A 541 4.94 -4.72 16.90
C GLY A 541 4.23 -5.28 15.66
N LEU A 542 4.80 -6.35 15.10
CA LEU A 542 4.22 -7.03 13.95
C LEU A 542 2.89 -7.72 14.30
N ALA A 543 2.77 -8.31 15.50
CA ALA A 543 1.55 -8.94 15.97
C ALA A 543 0.40 -7.91 16.12
N ASP A 544 0.68 -6.73 16.67
CA ASP A 544 -0.31 -5.64 16.75
C ASP A 544 -0.79 -5.20 15.37
N TYR A 545 0.14 -5.06 14.42
CA TYR A 545 -0.19 -4.76 13.03
C TYR A 545 -1.09 -5.83 12.41
N GLN A 546 -0.76 -7.11 12.61
CA GLN A 546 -1.55 -8.22 12.10
C GLN A 546 -2.97 -8.24 12.69
N HIS A 547 -3.10 -8.06 14.00
CA HIS A 547 -4.42 -7.99 14.65
C HIS A 547 -5.25 -6.81 14.15
N LEU A 548 -4.65 -5.61 14.03
CA LEU A 548 -5.35 -4.44 13.50
C LEU A 548 -5.82 -4.66 12.05
N MET A 549 -4.97 -5.28 11.21
CA MET A 549 -5.34 -5.63 9.85
C MET A 549 -6.44 -6.69 9.81
N GLU A 550 -6.41 -7.68 10.70
CA GLU A 550 -7.48 -8.69 10.84
C GLU A 550 -8.82 -8.04 11.19
N ASP A 551 -8.85 -7.12 12.16
CA ASP A 551 -10.07 -6.40 12.53
C ASP A 551 -10.62 -5.56 11.36
N CYS A 552 -9.73 -4.89 10.60
CA CYS A 552 -10.13 -4.15 9.39
C CYS A 552 -10.68 -5.09 8.31
N PHE A 553 -10.05 -6.25 8.07
CA PHE A 553 -10.57 -7.23 7.12
C PHE A 553 -11.87 -7.87 7.60
N ARG A 554 -12.07 -8.04 8.91
CA ARG A 554 -13.33 -8.54 9.48
C ARG A 554 -14.48 -7.55 9.22
N GLU A 555 -14.23 -6.26 9.38
CA GLU A 555 -15.19 -5.22 9.00
C GLU A 555 -15.49 -5.21 7.50
N PHE A 556 -14.46 -5.31 6.65
CA PHE A 556 -14.66 -5.48 5.21
C PHE A 556 -15.48 -6.72 4.86
N TYR A 557 -15.22 -7.85 5.52
CA TYR A 557 -15.97 -9.07 5.33
C TYR A 557 -17.43 -8.89 5.75
N ARG A 558 -17.69 -8.21 6.88
CA ARG A 558 -19.05 -7.93 7.38
C ARG A 558 -19.87 -7.12 6.39
N VAL A 559 -19.31 -6.02 5.87
CA VAL A 559 -20.03 -5.07 5.00
C VAL A 559 -20.14 -5.54 3.54
N LEU A 560 -19.22 -6.39 3.05
CA LEU A 560 -19.26 -6.90 1.68
C LEU A 560 -20.42 -7.90 1.49
N LYS A 561 -21.13 -7.80 0.37
CA LYS A 561 -22.16 -8.76 -0.02
C LYS A 561 -21.58 -10.16 -0.27
N PRO A 562 -22.29 -11.25 0.08
CA PRO A 562 -21.88 -12.60 -0.25
C PRO A 562 -21.67 -12.76 -1.77
N GLY A 563 -20.64 -13.51 -2.17
CA GLY A 563 -20.27 -13.75 -3.58
C GLY A 563 -19.50 -12.61 -4.26
N HIS A 564 -19.29 -11.47 -3.58
CA HIS A 564 -18.61 -10.31 -4.13
C HIS A 564 -17.12 -10.25 -3.76
N TRP A 565 -16.41 -9.32 -4.38
CA TRP A 565 -14.95 -9.29 -4.43
C TRP A 565 -14.35 -8.15 -3.60
N ILE A 566 -13.13 -8.39 -3.14
CA ILE A 566 -12.21 -7.39 -2.59
C ILE A 566 -10.89 -7.43 -3.36
N THR A 567 -10.32 -6.27 -3.60
CA THR A 567 -8.96 -6.11 -4.13
C THR A 567 -8.13 -5.28 -3.16
N VAL A 568 -7.05 -5.89 -2.68
CA VAL A 568 -6.11 -5.27 -1.74
C VAL A 568 -4.80 -5.01 -2.47
N GLU A 569 -4.46 -3.74 -2.63
CA GLU A 569 -3.15 -3.33 -3.13
C GLU A 569 -2.14 -3.31 -1.99
N PHE A 570 -0.97 -3.91 -2.19
CA PHE A 570 0.03 -4.00 -1.15
C PHE A 570 1.45 -3.97 -1.69
N SER A 571 2.33 -3.17 -1.05
CA SER A 571 3.74 -3.05 -1.43
C SER A 571 4.65 -3.08 -0.22
N ASN A 572 5.28 -4.23 0.04
CA ASN A 572 6.33 -4.36 1.05
C ASN A 572 7.41 -5.34 0.60
N SER A 573 8.67 -5.03 0.92
CA SER A 573 9.80 -5.91 0.62
C SER A 573 10.03 -7.00 1.66
N GLN A 574 9.31 -6.98 2.79
CA GLN A 574 9.41 -7.98 3.85
C GLN A 574 8.33 -9.05 3.70
N ALA A 575 8.76 -10.31 3.59
CA ALA A 575 7.86 -11.46 3.49
C ALA A 575 6.98 -11.64 4.75
N SER A 576 7.47 -11.27 5.93
CA SER A 576 6.71 -11.36 7.18
C SER A 576 5.45 -10.49 7.17
N VAL A 577 5.56 -9.23 6.74
CA VAL A 577 4.40 -8.32 6.64
C VAL A 577 3.40 -8.80 5.59
N TRP A 578 3.90 -9.40 4.51
CA TRP A 578 3.06 -10.02 3.48
C TRP A 578 2.28 -11.22 4.01
N ASN A 579 2.94 -12.10 4.77
CA ASN A 579 2.29 -13.24 5.40
C ASN A 579 1.22 -12.78 6.39
N SER A 580 1.51 -11.77 7.22
CA SER A 580 0.53 -11.20 8.16
C SER A 580 -0.74 -10.68 7.46
N ILE A 581 -0.61 -10.03 6.30
CA ILE A 581 -1.78 -9.54 5.52
C ILE A 581 -2.59 -10.69 4.94
N GLN A 582 -1.93 -11.69 4.34
CA GLN A 582 -2.63 -12.85 3.80
C GLN A 582 -3.32 -13.66 4.90
N GLU A 583 -2.66 -13.82 6.04
CA GLU A 583 -3.22 -14.51 7.20
C GLU A 583 -4.42 -13.74 7.76
N ALA A 584 -4.31 -12.42 7.92
CA ALA A 584 -5.40 -11.57 8.37
C ALA A 584 -6.62 -11.62 7.41
N LEU A 585 -6.40 -11.59 6.09
CA LEU A 585 -7.45 -11.77 5.08
C LEU A 585 -8.14 -13.12 5.21
N LYS A 586 -7.35 -14.19 5.33
CA LYS A 586 -7.87 -15.54 5.53
C LYS A 586 -8.66 -15.61 6.83
N LYS A 587 -8.10 -15.21 7.97
CA LYS A 587 -8.76 -15.22 9.29
C LYS A 587 -10.08 -14.45 9.30
N ALA A 588 -10.18 -13.36 8.54
CA ALA A 588 -11.44 -12.62 8.36
C ALA A 588 -12.52 -13.37 7.55
N GLY A 589 -12.16 -14.43 6.82
CA GLY A 589 -13.07 -15.31 6.07
C GLY A 589 -12.99 -15.17 4.54
N PHE A 590 -12.08 -14.35 4.01
CA PHE A 590 -11.90 -14.18 2.57
C PHE A 590 -11.18 -15.38 1.94
N VAL A 591 -11.58 -15.73 0.72
CA VAL A 591 -10.89 -16.72 -0.11
C VAL A 591 -10.06 -16.02 -1.17
N VAL A 592 -8.73 -16.16 -1.09
CA VAL A 592 -7.79 -15.58 -2.07
C VAL A 592 -7.91 -16.34 -3.39
N ALA A 593 -8.06 -15.60 -4.49
CA ALA A 593 -8.25 -16.18 -5.82
C ALA A 593 -7.12 -15.86 -6.81
N ASN A 594 -6.40 -14.75 -6.60
CA ASN A 594 -5.28 -14.34 -7.45
C ASN A 594 -4.36 -13.38 -6.68
N VAL A 595 -3.04 -13.58 -6.82
CA VAL A 595 -2.02 -12.57 -6.49
C VAL A 595 -1.31 -12.12 -7.77
N ALA A 596 -1.54 -10.86 -8.17
CA ALA A 596 -0.96 -10.26 -9.37
C ALA A 596 0.07 -9.19 -9.03
N ALA A 597 0.91 -8.80 -10.00
CA ALA A 597 1.84 -7.68 -9.85
C ALA A 597 1.32 -6.43 -10.59
N LEU A 598 1.40 -5.27 -9.95
CA LEU A 598 1.04 -3.96 -10.48
C LEU A 598 2.30 -3.12 -10.70
N ASP A 599 2.54 -2.72 -11.95
CA ASP A 599 3.74 -1.98 -12.36
C ASP A 599 3.43 -0.48 -12.51
N LYS A 600 3.64 0.26 -11.42
CA LYS A 600 3.71 1.72 -11.46
C LYS A 600 5.06 2.08 -12.07
N LYS A 601 5.09 2.47 -13.35
CA LYS A 601 6.28 2.83 -14.17
C LYS A 601 7.30 3.82 -13.56
N GLN A 602 7.13 4.27 -12.31
CA GLN A 602 8.00 5.17 -11.56
C GLN A 602 8.13 4.72 -10.09
N GLY A 603 9.25 4.07 -9.76
CA GLY A 603 9.57 3.63 -8.38
C GLY A 603 10.00 4.77 -7.45
N SER A 604 9.88 4.56 -6.13
CA SER A 604 10.37 5.50 -5.11
C SER A 604 11.91 5.54 -5.08
N PHE A 605 12.52 6.63 -4.60
CA PHE A 605 14.00 6.78 -4.56
C PHE A 605 14.71 5.68 -3.73
N LYS A 606 14.03 5.07 -2.74
CA LYS A 606 14.53 3.90 -1.99
C LYS A 606 14.44 2.58 -2.78
N ALA A 607 13.47 2.45 -3.67
CA ALA A 607 13.34 1.30 -4.59
C ALA A 607 14.40 1.30 -5.71
N VAL A 608 15.02 2.44 -5.98
CA VAL A 608 16.07 2.59 -7.01
C VAL A 608 17.47 2.23 -6.49
N THR A 609 17.69 2.24 -5.18
CA THR A 609 19.04 2.18 -4.57
C THR A 609 19.34 0.89 -3.79
N SER A 610 18.36 0.02 -3.53
CA SER A 610 18.56 -1.27 -2.88
C SER A 610 18.48 -2.42 -3.90
N MET A 611 19.52 -3.27 -3.95
CA MET A 611 19.55 -4.46 -4.83
C MET A 611 18.57 -5.56 -4.39
N THR A 612 17.97 -5.43 -3.21
CA THR A 612 17.20 -6.47 -2.50
C THR A 612 15.69 -6.22 -2.42
N ALA A 613 15.16 -5.11 -2.94
CA ALA A 613 13.72 -4.85 -2.91
C ALA A 613 13.02 -5.45 -4.14
N VAL A 614 11.97 -6.25 -3.91
CA VAL A 614 11.00 -6.63 -4.96
C VAL A 614 10.45 -5.34 -5.58
N LYS A 615 10.56 -5.23 -6.91
CA LYS A 615 10.36 -3.98 -7.67
C LYS A 615 8.89 -3.69 -8.05
N LYS A 616 7.93 -4.55 -7.68
CA LYS A 616 6.54 -4.47 -8.13
C LYS A 616 5.60 -4.44 -6.93
N ASP A 617 4.56 -3.62 -7.02
CA ASP A 617 3.44 -3.65 -6.07
C ASP A 617 2.65 -4.95 -6.33
N LEU A 618 2.12 -5.59 -5.29
CA LEU A 618 1.28 -6.78 -5.43
C LEU A 618 -0.18 -6.38 -5.24
N VAL A 619 -1.06 -7.12 -5.91
CA VAL A 619 -2.51 -6.95 -5.80
C VAL A 619 -3.10 -8.31 -5.46
N ILE A 620 -3.71 -8.41 -4.29
CA ILE A 620 -4.46 -9.59 -3.86
C ILE A 620 -5.91 -9.39 -4.25
N THR A 621 -6.44 -10.33 -5.03
CA THR A 621 -7.88 -10.44 -5.27
C THR A 621 -8.42 -11.60 -4.44
N ALA A 622 -9.44 -11.30 -3.62
CA ALA A 622 -10.15 -12.28 -2.82
C ALA A 622 -11.67 -12.07 -2.89
N TYR A 623 -12.45 -13.04 -2.46
CA TYR A 623 -13.92 -12.96 -2.45
C TYR A 623 -14.52 -13.44 -1.15
N LYS A 624 -15.71 -12.93 -0.83
CA LYS A 624 -16.59 -13.46 0.23
C LYS A 624 -17.41 -14.62 -0.34
N PRO A 625 -17.37 -15.83 0.24
CA PRO A 625 -18.18 -16.96 -0.22
C PRO A 625 -19.68 -16.65 -0.24
N THR A 626 -20.45 -17.34 -1.09
CA THR A 626 -21.92 -17.21 -1.10
C THR A 626 -22.52 -17.91 0.13
N GLN A 627 -23.68 -17.45 0.59
CA GLN A 627 -24.38 -18.11 1.71
C GLN A 627 -24.78 -19.54 1.38
N GLU A 628 -25.23 -19.80 0.15
CA GLU A 628 -25.56 -21.15 -0.31
C GLU A 628 -24.34 -22.08 -0.25
N SER A 629 -23.17 -21.63 -0.71
CA SER A 629 -21.93 -22.41 -0.62
C SER A 629 -21.60 -22.78 0.83
N VAL A 630 -21.69 -21.82 1.75
CA VAL A 630 -21.43 -22.04 3.17
C VAL A 630 -22.44 -23.03 3.77
N GLN A 631 -23.73 -22.83 3.50
CA GLN A 631 -24.78 -23.70 4.01
C GLN A 631 -24.67 -25.13 3.48
N LYS A 632 -24.36 -25.30 2.19
CA LYS A 632 -24.22 -26.62 1.57
C LYS A 632 -23.08 -27.42 2.18
N ILE A 633 -21.94 -26.77 2.43
CA ILE A 633 -20.79 -27.41 3.09
C ILE A 633 -21.10 -27.77 4.55
N ILE A 634 -21.82 -26.91 5.29
CA ILE A 634 -22.27 -27.22 6.65
C ILE A 634 -23.27 -28.38 6.67
N GLN A 635 -24.22 -28.41 5.73
CA GLN A 635 -25.22 -29.48 5.60
C GLN A 635 -24.59 -30.84 5.25
N GLU A 636 -23.48 -30.84 4.51
CA GLU A 636 -22.70 -32.04 4.15
C GLU A 636 -21.82 -32.59 5.31
N GLN A 637 -21.98 -32.08 6.54
CA GLN A 637 -21.47 -32.61 7.83
C GLN A 637 -19.97 -33.00 7.89
N ASN A 638 -19.06 -32.30 7.22
CA ASN A 638 -17.63 -32.67 7.18
C ASN A 638 -17.38 -34.08 6.62
N THR A 639 -18.15 -34.48 5.61
CA THR A 639 -17.86 -35.69 4.83
C THR A 639 -16.76 -35.43 3.81
N THR A 640 -16.17 -36.47 3.26
CA THR A 640 -15.18 -36.31 2.17
C THR A 640 -15.77 -35.62 0.94
N GLU A 641 -17.09 -35.64 0.74
CA GLU A 641 -17.74 -34.99 -0.41
C GLU A 641 -17.77 -33.46 -0.30
N SER A 642 -17.86 -32.92 0.92
CA SER A 642 -17.85 -31.47 1.14
C SER A 642 -16.53 -30.83 0.73
N ALA A 643 -15.41 -31.58 0.80
CA ALA A 643 -14.11 -31.14 0.28
C ALA A 643 -14.18 -30.94 -1.25
N TRP A 644 -14.81 -31.86 -1.96
CA TRP A 644 -14.94 -31.78 -3.42
C TRP A 644 -15.94 -30.71 -3.85
N THR A 645 -16.99 -30.45 -3.07
CA THR A 645 -17.90 -29.31 -3.26
C THR A 645 -17.14 -27.99 -3.18
N PHE A 646 -16.28 -27.82 -2.17
CA PHE A 646 -15.40 -26.64 -2.07
C PHE A 646 -14.47 -26.52 -3.29
N VAL A 647 -13.78 -27.60 -3.67
CA VAL A 647 -12.83 -27.56 -4.81
C VAL A 647 -13.52 -27.20 -6.12
N ARG A 648 -14.70 -27.78 -6.40
CA ARG A 648 -15.50 -27.42 -7.59
C ARG A 648 -15.81 -25.93 -7.61
N GLN A 649 -16.37 -25.42 -6.52
CA GLN A 649 -16.76 -24.01 -6.39
C GLN A 649 -15.55 -23.07 -6.47
N HIS A 650 -14.42 -23.45 -5.88
CA HIS A 650 -13.20 -22.65 -5.95
C HIS A 650 -12.63 -22.64 -7.38
N LEU A 651 -12.57 -23.79 -8.06
CA LEU A 651 -12.13 -23.89 -9.46
C LEU A 651 -13.02 -23.09 -10.43
N GLU A 652 -14.33 -22.98 -10.16
CA GLU A 652 -15.24 -22.10 -10.93
C GLU A 652 -14.81 -20.63 -10.84
N LYS A 653 -14.26 -20.22 -9.68
CA LYS A 653 -13.81 -18.86 -9.43
C LYS A 653 -12.38 -18.61 -9.89
N LEU A 654 -11.53 -19.62 -10.09
CA LEU A 654 -10.14 -19.38 -10.49
C LEU A 654 -10.02 -19.04 -12.00
N PRO A 655 -9.10 -18.15 -12.41
CA PRO A 655 -8.89 -17.83 -13.82
C PRO A 655 -8.51 -19.09 -14.59
N ILE A 656 -9.07 -19.30 -15.80
CA ILE A 656 -8.77 -20.50 -16.61
C ILE A 656 -7.38 -20.39 -17.22
N PHE A 657 -6.96 -19.19 -17.64
CA PHE A 657 -5.69 -18.97 -18.31
C PHE A 657 -5.20 -17.54 -18.05
N ILE A 658 -3.91 -17.36 -17.72
CA ILE A 658 -3.25 -16.06 -17.58
C ILE A 658 -2.09 -15.99 -18.57
N GLY A 659 -2.00 -14.93 -19.38
CA GLY A 659 -0.89 -14.73 -20.30
C GLY A 659 -1.16 -13.68 -21.39
N SER A 660 -0.08 -13.11 -21.94
CA SER A 660 -0.13 -12.20 -23.09
C SER A 660 1.11 -12.37 -23.98
N ARG A 661 0.97 -12.12 -25.29
CA ARG A 661 2.09 -12.07 -26.25
C ARG A 661 2.97 -13.34 -26.32
N GLY A 662 2.35 -14.53 -26.32
CA GLY A 662 3.04 -15.80 -26.57
C GLY A 662 3.70 -16.45 -25.35
N GLN A 663 3.49 -15.90 -24.15
CA GLN A 663 3.86 -16.49 -22.85
C GLN A 663 2.61 -16.74 -22.00
N ALA A 664 2.57 -17.88 -21.30
CA ALA A 664 1.55 -18.21 -20.30
C ALA A 664 2.16 -18.13 -18.89
N GLU A 665 1.36 -17.70 -17.93
CA GLU A 665 1.70 -17.68 -16.52
C GLU A 665 1.11 -18.89 -15.80
N PHE A 666 1.80 -19.37 -14.77
CA PHE A 666 1.37 -20.48 -13.94
C PHE A 666 0.42 -20.02 -12.84
N ILE A 667 -0.75 -20.64 -12.79
CA ILE A 667 -1.80 -20.31 -11.83
C ILE A 667 -1.63 -21.23 -10.63
N ILE A 668 -0.80 -20.79 -9.68
CA ILE A 668 -0.42 -21.60 -8.52
C ILE A 668 -1.63 -22.02 -7.69
N GLU A 669 -2.68 -21.21 -7.67
CA GLU A 669 -3.95 -21.44 -6.98
C GLU A 669 -4.72 -22.66 -7.53
N ARG A 670 -4.42 -23.12 -8.75
CA ARG A 670 -5.01 -24.34 -9.33
C ARG A 670 -4.23 -25.62 -9.02
N THR A 671 -3.13 -25.54 -8.29
CA THR A 671 -2.34 -26.74 -7.94
C THR A 671 -3.00 -27.53 -6.81
N PRO A 672 -2.94 -28.87 -6.80
CA PRO A 672 -3.56 -29.69 -5.76
C PRO A 672 -3.13 -29.30 -4.33
N ARG A 673 -1.89 -28.87 -4.15
CA ARG A 673 -1.36 -28.40 -2.87
C ARG A 673 -2.04 -27.11 -2.40
N ILE A 674 -2.11 -26.08 -3.26
CA ILE A 674 -2.76 -24.81 -2.87
C ILE A 674 -4.28 -24.97 -2.74
N LEU A 675 -4.90 -25.81 -3.56
CA LEU A 675 -6.32 -26.16 -3.41
C LEU A 675 -6.59 -26.80 -2.04
N PHE A 676 -5.69 -27.66 -1.56
CA PHE A 676 -5.78 -28.24 -0.22
C PHE A 676 -5.65 -27.18 0.86
N ASP A 677 -4.65 -26.30 0.76
CA ASP A 677 -4.42 -25.24 1.74
C ASP A 677 -5.61 -24.27 1.82
N SER A 678 -6.18 -23.88 0.67
CA SER A 678 -7.41 -23.07 0.59
C SER A 678 -8.61 -23.77 1.24
N MET A 679 -8.76 -25.08 1.02
CA MET A 679 -9.83 -25.87 1.64
C MET A 679 -9.63 -25.94 3.17
N VAL A 680 -8.42 -26.26 3.65
CA VAL A 680 -8.14 -26.33 5.08
C VAL A 680 -8.44 -25.00 5.76
N ALA A 681 -7.97 -23.88 5.19
CA ALA A 681 -8.24 -22.55 5.71
C ALA A 681 -9.75 -22.30 5.83
N TYR A 682 -10.51 -22.59 4.78
CA TYR A 682 -11.96 -22.45 4.78
C TYR A 682 -12.63 -23.30 5.88
N TYR A 683 -12.25 -24.56 6.04
CA TYR A 683 -12.85 -25.46 7.03
C TYR A 683 -12.57 -24.99 8.45
N VAL A 684 -11.31 -24.70 8.76
CA VAL A 684 -10.90 -24.25 10.10
C VAL A 684 -11.63 -22.96 10.49
N GLN A 685 -11.75 -22.00 9.57
CA GLN A 685 -12.45 -20.73 9.80
C GLN A 685 -13.94 -20.90 10.11
N ASN A 686 -14.58 -21.88 9.47
CA ASN A 686 -16.00 -22.17 9.69
C ASN A 686 -16.23 -23.15 10.88
N GLY A 687 -15.19 -23.43 11.68
CA GLY A 687 -15.28 -24.37 12.80
C GLY A 687 -15.52 -25.83 12.38
N LEU A 688 -15.14 -26.16 11.13
CA LEU A 688 -15.35 -27.45 10.51
C LEU A 688 -14.10 -28.34 10.62
N ASN A 689 -14.30 -29.65 10.75
CA ASN A 689 -13.20 -30.61 10.74
C ASN A 689 -12.76 -30.89 9.30
N VAL A 690 -11.46 -30.84 9.03
CA VAL A 690 -10.90 -31.20 7.72
C VAL A 690 -11.17 -32.69 7.44
N PRO A 691 -11.91 -33.05 6.38
CA PRO A 691 -12.45 -34.40 6.22
C PRO A 691 -11.49 -35.37 5.51
N VAL A 692 -10.36 -34.87 4.99
CA VAL A 692 -9.39 -35.64 4.18
C VAL A 692 -7.96 -35.22 4.50
N SER A 693 -7.04 -36.19 4.50
CA SER A 693 -5.61 -35.88 4.61
C SER A 693 -5.07 -35.24 3.33
N SER A 694 -3.91 -34.57 3.39
CA SER A 694 -3.31 -33.94 2.21
C SER A 694 -3.01 -34.95 1.09
N ALA A 695 -2.57 -36.16 1.43
CA ALA A 695 -2.27 -37.21 0.45
C ALA A 695 -3.55 -37.73 -0.23
N GLU A 696 -4.59 -38.03 0.55
CA GLU A 696 -5.89 -38.46 0.01
C GLU A 696 -6.53 -37.35 -0.84
N PHE A 697 -6.36 -36.09 -0.43
CA PHE A 697 -6.87 -34.95 -1.19
C PHE A 697 -6.16 -34.82 -2.54
N GLN A 698 -4.83 -34.80 -2.57
CA GLN A 698 -4.06 -34.64 -3.81
C GLN A 698 -4.37 -35.78 -4.80
N TYR A 699 -4.42 -37.02 -4.32
CA TYR A 699 -4.84 -38.16 -5.13
C TYR A 699 -6.29 -38.00 -5.63
N GLY A 700 -7.21 -37.59 -4.76
CA GLY A 700 -8.60 -37.36 -5.14
C GLY A 700 -8.79 -36.24 -6.16
N VAL A 701 -7.95 -35.19 -6.13
CA VAL A 701 -7.96 -34.13 -7.15
C VAL A 701 -7.61 -34.68 -8.52
N GLU A 702 -6.53 -35.46 -8.62
CA GLU A 702 -6.09 -36.06 -9.90
C GLU A 702 -7.12 -37.05 -10.48
N GLN A 703 -7.90 -37.72 -9.63
CA GLN A 703 -8.94 -38.66 -10.05
C GLN A 703 -10.25 -37.96 -10.48
N ARG A 704 -10.57 -36.81 -9.89
CA ARG A 704 -11.87 -36.15 -10.06
C ARG A 704 -11.84 -34.96 -11.00
N PHE A 705 -10.68 -34.37 -11.24
CA PHE A 705 -10.53 -33.17 -12.05
C PHE A 705 -9.49 -33.37 -13.16
N PRO A 706 -9.79 -32.98 -14.41
CA PRO A 706 -8.79 -32.95 -15.47
C PRO A 706 -7.54 -32.13 -15.09
N MET A 707 -6.38 -32.76 -15.19
CA MET A 707 -5.09 -32.11 -14.98
C MET A 707 -4.50 -31.59 -16.29
N ARG A 708 -3.98 -30.36 -16.29
CA ARG A 708 -3.21 -29.76 -17.40
C ARG A 708 -2.02 -28.99 -16.83
N ASP A 709 -0.82 -29.28 -17.34
CA ASP A 709 0.42 -28.62 -16.93
C ASP A 709 0.62 -28.57 -15.39
N GLY A 710 0.10 -29.56 -14.64
CA GLY A 710 0.18 -29.63 -13.17
C GLY A 710 -0.94 -28.88 -12.40
N MET A 711 -1.93 -28.33 -13.11
CA MET A 711 -3.07 -27.60 -12.55
C MET A 711 -4.38 -28.37 -12.75
N ALA A 712 -5.33 -28.23 -11.82
CA ALA A 712 -6.65 -28.83 -11.90
C ALA A 712 -7.67 -27.91 -12.61
N PHE A 713 -8.57 -28.52 -13.37
CA PHE A 713 -9.62 -27.85 -14.14
C PHE A 713 -10.96 -28.55 -13.97
N LEU A 714 -12.06 -27.81 -14.16
CA LEU A 714 -13.36 -28.43 -14.41
C LEU A 714 -13.40 -28.92 -15.86
N GLU A 715 -14.19 -29.96 -16.15
CA GLU A 715 -14.34 -30.47 -17.52
C GLU A 715 -14.76 -29.38 -18.52
N SER A 716 -15.63 -28.47 -18.09
CA SER A 716 -16.07 -27.31 -18.87
C SER A 716 -14.96 -26.31 -19.21
N GLN A 717 -13.87 -26.29 -18.45
CA GLN A 717 -12.76 -25.33 -18.62
C GLN A 717 -11.65 -25.84 -19.54
N VAL A 718 -11.57 -27.16 -19.77
CA VAL A 718 -10.44 -27.80 -20.48
C VAL A 718 -10.29 -27.31 -21.91
N ALA A 719 -11.40 -27.23 -22.66
CA ALA A 719 -11.37 -26.83 -24.06
C ALA A 719 -10.86 -25.39 -24.24
N GLU A 720 -11.24 -24.49 -23.33
CA GLU A 720 -10.77 -23.11 -23.36
C GLU A 720 -9.28 -23.01 -23.03
N TYR A 721 -8.82 -23.73 -22.00
CA TYR A 721 -7.41 -23.77 -21.62
C TYR A 721 -6.55 -24.31 -22.78
N ASP A 722 -6.90 -25.47 -23.33
CA ASP A 722 -6.12 -26.13 -24.38
C ASP A 722 -6.04 -25.23 -25.63
N LYS A 723 -7.13 -24.53 -25.99
CA LYS A 723 -7.13 -23.57 -27.11
C LYS A 723 -6.17 -22.40 -26.88
N LYS A 724 -6.18 -21.78 -25.68
CA LYS A 724 -5.28 -20.67 -25.34
C LYS A 724 -3.83 -21.14 -25.22
N ARG A 725 -3.61 -22.36 -24.70
CA ARG A 725 -2.30 -22.98 -24.49
C ARG A 725 -1.54 -23.25 -25.80
N ILE A 726 -2.24 -23.55 -26.89
CA ILE A 726 -1.65 -23.76 -28.23
C ILE A 726 -0.95 -22.49 -28.76
N LEU A 727 -1.44 -21.31 -28.38
CA LEU A 727 -0.93 -20.01 -28.88
C LEU A 727 0.35 -19.55 -28.17
N VAL A 728 0.87 -20.34 -27.22
CA VAL A 728 1.95 -19.98 -26.30
C VAL A 728 3.17 -20.88 -26.51
N LYS A 729 4.35 -20.26 -26.67
CA LYS A 729 5.61 -20.99 -26.87
C LYS A 729 6.29 -21.41 -25.57
N GLU A 730 6.20 -20.58 -24.53
CA GLU A 730 6.92 -20.79 -23.26
C GLU A 730 6.06 -20.44 -22.04
N PHE A 731 6.33 -21.13 -20.93
CA PHE A 731 5.77 -20.82 -19.62
C PHE A 731 6.70 -19.84 -18.89
N SER A 732 6.18 -18.68 -18.51
CA SER A 732 6.87 -17.72 -17.64
C SER A 732 6.68 -18.17 -16.19
N GLN A 733 7.77 -18.33 -15.45
CA GLN A 733 7.73 -18.68 -14.03
C GLN A 733 7.59 -17.39 -13.22
N MET A 734 6.61 -17.30 -12.31
CA MET A 734 6.77 -16.41 -11.16
C MET A 734 8.05 -16.84 -10.44
N SER A 735 8.95 -15.89 -10.18
CA SER A 735 10.16 -16.15 -9.39
C SER A 735 9.73 -16.53 -7.97
N LEU A 736 9.61 -17.84 -7.70
CA LEU A 736 9.52 -18.35 -6.35
C LEU A 736 10.84 -18.00 -5.64
N PHE A 737 10.76 -17.15 -4.62
CA PHE A 737 11.89 -16.96 -3.72
C PHE A 737 12.08 -18.25 -2.93
N VAL A 738 13.25 -18.89 -3.06
CA VAL A 738 13.63 -20.02 -2.21
C VAL A 738 14.11 -19.45 -0.88
N SER A 739 13.23 -19.46 0.12
CA SER A 739 13.48 -18.91 1.45
C SER A 739 13.54 -19.97 2.55
N ASP A 740 13.00 -21.16 2.29
CA ASP A 740 12.87 -22.28 3.23
C ASP A 740 12.92 -23.66 2.52
N GLU A 741 12.86 -24.75 3.28
CA GLU A 741 12.87 -26.11 2.72
C GLU A 741 11.70 -26.39 1.76
N ASN A 742 10.50 -25.91 2.05
CA ASN A 742 9.32 -26.17 1.21
C ASN A 742 9.43 -25.51 -0.16
N SER A 743 9.84 -24.24 -0.20
CA SER A 743 10.09 -23.50 -1.44
C SER A 743 11.27 -24.10 -2.22
N ALA A 744 12.29 -24.62 -1.54
CA ALA A 744 13.41 -25.33 -2.16
C ALA A 744 12.96 -26.64 -2.83
N ILE A 745 12.17 -27.47 -2.13
CA ILE A 745 11.61 -28.72 -2.69
C ILE A 745 10.71 -28.42 -3.88
N GLU A 746 9.85 -27.40 -3.78
CA GLU A 746 8.95 -27.01 -4.87
C GLU A 746 9.73 -26.53 -6.09
N TRP A 747 10.80 -25.75 -5.88
CA TRP A 747 11.69 -25.35 -6.96
C TRP A 747 12.34 -26.57 -7.65
N ILE A 748 12.87 -27.53 -6.87
CA ILE A 748 13.47 -28.77 -7.43
C ILE A 748 12.40 -29.57 -8.19
N ARG A 749 11.20 -29.70 -7.62
CA ARG A 749 10.06 -30.40 -8.24
C ARG A 749 9.73 -29.78 -9.59
N GLN A 750 9.68 -28.46 -9.68
CA GLN A 750 9.44 -27.75 -10.95
C GLN A 750 10.55 -27.99 -11.98
N GLN A 751 11.82 -28.12 -11.56
CA GLN A 751 12.90 -28.51 -12.48
C GLN A 751 12.72 -29.94 -12.99
N LEU A 752 12.33 -30.87 -12.11
CA LEU A 752 12.16 -32.29 -12.45
C LEU A 752 10.89 -32.58 -13.26
N LEU A 753 9.81 -31.82 -13.06
CA LEU A 753 8.60 -31.87 -13.89
C LEU A 753 8.89 -31.41 -15.33
N LYS A 754 9.78 -30.42 -15.52
CA LYS A 754 10.20 -29.98 -16.88
C LYS A 754 10.97 -31.09 -17.60
N LYS A 755 11.92 -31.71 -16.91
CA LYS A 755 12.70 -32.85 -17.41
C LYS A 755 13.37 -33.59 -16.25
N PRO A 756 13.45 -34.93 -16.32
CA PRO A 756 14.31 -35.71 -15.43
C PRO A 756 15.78 -35.32 -15.60
N GLN A 757 16.47 -35.06 -14.50
CA GLN A 757 17.80 -34.44 -14.49
C GLN A 757 18.76 -35.17 -13.56
N THR A 758 20.06 -35.14 -13.87
CA THR A 758 21.07 -35.63 -12.93
C THR A 758 21.34 -34.59 -11.85
N ARG A 759 21.93 -35.01 -10.73
CA ARG A 759 22.40 -34.08 -9.69
C ARG A 759 23.30 -32.97 -10.24
N GLN A 760 24.17 -33.31 -11.21
CA GLN A 760 25.09 -32.35 -11.84
C GLN A 760 24.37 -31.26 -12.63
N ASP A 761 23.20 -31.57 -13.20
CA ASP A 761 22.38 -30.60 -13.94
C ASP A 761 21.66 -29.61 -13.00
N ILE A 762 21.23 -30.10 -11.83
CA ILE A 762 20.41 -29.33 -10.88
C ILE A 762 21.28 -28.40 -10.03
N HIS A 763 22.44 -28.88 -9.59
CA HIS A 763 23.28 -28.23 -8.59
C HIS A 763 23.67 -26.76 -8.90
N PRO A 764 24.14 -26.39 -10.12
CA PRO A 764 24.55 -25.01 -10.39
C PRO A 764 23.40 -24.00 -10.29
N ASN A 765 22.17 -24.41 -10.63
CA ASN A 765 21.00 -23.54 -10.54
C ASN A 765 20.47 -23.50 -9.10
N PHE A 766 20.48 -24.63 -8.40
CA PHE A 766 20.07 -24.68 -6.99
C PHE A 766 20.90 -23.74 -6.11
N MET A 767 22.24 -23.73 -6.30
CA MET A 767 23.15 -22.83 -5.56
C MET A 767 22.91 -21.34 -5.82
N LYS A 768 22.31 -20.97 -6.96
CA LYS A 768 21.94 -19.57 -7.24
C LYS A 768 20.69 -19.15 -6.48
N GLU A 769 19.73 -20.05 -6.34
CA GLU A 769 18.42 -19.74 -5.75
C GLU A 769 18.46 -19.70 -4.22
N ILE A 770 19.31 -20.52 -3.58
CA ILE A 770 19.40 -20.61 -2.12
C ILE A 770 20.19 -19.48 -1.44
N GLN A 771 20.57 -18.41 -2.16
CA GLN A 771 21.36 -17.30 -1.60
C GLN A 771 20.60 -16.48 -0.55
N HIS A 772 19.29 -16.71 -0.39
CA HIS A 772 18.38 -15.92 0.44
C HIS A 772 17.63 -16.74 1.51
N ILE A 773 18.19 -17.89 1.93
CA ILE A 773 17.62 -18.70 3.03
C ILE A 773 17.49 -17.85 4.32
N ALA A 774 16.40 -18.06 5.06
CA ALA A 774 16.18 -17.43 6.35
C ALA A 774 17.28 -17.77 7.36
N LYS A 775 17.71 -16.80 8.18
CA LYS A 775 18.87 -16.96 9.09
C LYS A 775 18.72 -18.09 10.13
N HIS A 776 17.50 -18.48 10.46
CA HIS A 776 17.19 -19.54 11.42
C HIS A 776 17.08 -20.92 10.77
N GLU A 777 16.89 -20.96 9.44
CA GLU A 777 16.57 -22.18 8.70
C GLU A 777 17.85 -22.97 8.44
N GLN A 778 17.87 -24.20 8.95
CA GLN A 778 18.87 -25.19 8.58
C GLN A 778 18.36 -25.99 7.38
N LEU A 779 18.59 -25.47 6.18
CA LEU A 779 18.20 -26.14 4.94
C LEU A 779 19.02 -27.42 4.74
N PRO A 780 18.39 -28.58 4.46
CA PRO A 780 19.11 -29.79 4.08
C PRO A 780 19.90 -29.62 2.78
N GLU A 781 20.99 -30.38 2.63
CA GLU A 781 21.77 -30.39 1.40
C GLU A 781 20.93 -30.87 0.21
N LEU A 782 21.31 -30.47 -1.01
CA LEU A 782 20.58 -30.85 -2.24
C LEU A 782 20.39 -32.37 -2.34
N ASP A 783 21.40 -33.14 -1.97
CA ASP A 783 21.34 -34.59 -2.01
C ASP A 783 20.27 -35.11 -1.04
N ASP A 784 20.20 -34.60 0.19
CA ASP A 784 19.16 -34.96 1.16
C ASP A 784 17.75 -34.58 0.66
N LEU A 785 17.60 -33.40 0.08
CA LEU A 785 16.32 -32.96 -0.50
C LEU A 785 15.87 -33.88 -1.64
N LEU A 786 16.82 -34.29 -2.49
CA LEU A 786 16.57 -35.21 -3.60
C LEU A 786 16.16 -36.60 -3.09
N PHE A 787 16.93 -37.19 -2.16
CA PHE A 787 16.65 -38.51 -1.59
C PHE A 787 15.33 -38.56 -0.81
N GLN A 788 14.97 -37.48 -0.11
CA GLN A 788 13.80 -37.48 0.76
C GLN A 788 12.48 -37.18 0.01
N ASN A 789 12.54 -36.60 -1.19
CA ASN A 789 11.34 -36.10 -1.89
C ASN A 789 11.18 -36.60 -3.33
N PHE A 790 12.21 -37.22 -3.91
CA PHE A 790 12.24 -37.63 -5.32
C PHE A 790 12.82 -39.04 -5.47
N LEU A 791 12.69 -39.61 -6.68
CA LEU A 791 13.25 -40.93 -6.99
C LEU A 791 14.40 -40.80 -7.97
N ARG A 792 15.44 -41.61 -7.77
CA ARG A 792 16.58 -41.75 -8.67
C ARG A 792 16.51 -43.10 -9.36
N TYR A 793 16.72 -43.13 -10.67
CA TYR A 793 16.88 -44.38 -11.40
C TYR A 793 18.32 -44.90 -11.26
N GLU A 794 18.49 -46.09 -10.70
CA GLU A 794 19.81 -46.67 -10.38
C GLU A 794 20.22 -47.81 -11.33
N GLY A 795 19.42 -48.06 -12.38
CA GLY A 795 19.68 -49.12 -13.36
C GLY A 795 19.01 -50.46 -13.01
N ASP A 796 18.20 -50.50 -11.96
CA ASP A 796 17.44 -51.65 -11.52
C ASP A 796 16.04 -51.68 -12.15
N GLY A 797 15.74 -52.76 -12.89
CA GLY A 797 14.45 -52.96 -13.54
C GLY A 797 14.17 -52.01 -14.71
N SER A 798 12.90 -51.96 -15.14
CA SER A 798 12.47 -51.13 -16.28
C SER A 798 12.56 -49.63 -15.97
N VAL A 799 13.03 -48.84 -16.93
CA VAL A 799 13.11 -47.37 -16.79
C VAL A 799 11.70 -46.77 -16.54
N PRO A 800 11.53 -45.91 -15.53
CA PRO A 800 10.25 -45.25 -15.24
C PRO A 800 9.69 -44.48 -16.44
N ASN A 801 8.37 -44.52 -16.63
CA ASN A 801 7.69 -43.87 -17.76
C ASN A 801 7.97 -42.37 -17.87
N GLN A 802 8.17 -41.68 -16.74
CA GLN A 802 8.55 -40.27 -16.68
C GLN A 802 9.87 -40.00 -17.42
N ILE A 803 10.84 -40.91 -17.28
CA ILE A 803 12.14 -40.83 -17.95
C ILE A 803 12.03 -41.30 -19.40
N VAL A 804 11.35 -42.43 -19.67
CA VAL A 804 11.18 -42.96 -21.03
C VAL A 804 10.50 -41.94 -21.95
N THR A 805 9.42 -41.30 -21.49
CA THR A 805 8.67 -40.29 -22.25
C THR A 805 9.56 -39.10 -22.60
N TYR A 806 10.38 -38.64 -21.65
CA TYR A 806 11.36 -37.58 -21.88
C TYR A 806 12.42 -37.99 -22.90
N LEU A 807 12.95 -39.21 -22.80
CA LEU A 807 14.01 -39.70 -23.69
C LEU A 807 13.51 -39.86 -25.13
N HIS A 808 12.36 -40.51 -25.34
CA HIS A 808 11.76 -40.67 -26.68
C HIS A 808 11.47 -39.32 -27.34
N LYS A 809 10.97 -38.34 -26.58
CA LYS A 809 10.66 -37.01 -27.12
C LYS A 809 11.91 -36.29 -27.64
N ASN A 810 13.00 -36.34 -26.86
CA ASN A 810 14.15 -35.46 -27.06
C ASN A 810 15.36 -36.12 -27.77
N TYR A 811 15.45 -37.44 -27.78
CA TYR A 811 16.57 -38.18 -28.39
C TYR A 811 16.05 -39.07 -29.52
N LYS A 812 16.41 -38.72 -30.77
CA LYS A 812 15.88 -39.38 -31.99
C LYS A 812 16.27 -40.85 -32.08
N ASP A 813 17.48 -41.15 -31.63
CA ASP A 813 18.11 -42.47 -31.55
C ASP A 813 17.46 -43.39 -30.51
N LEU A 814 16.71 -42.82 -29.55
CA LEU A 814 16.08 -43.56 -28.47
C LEU A 814 14.57 -43.80 -28.69
N ARG A 815 13.99 -43.33 -29.80
CA ARG A 815 12.54 -43.40 -30.06
C ARG A 815 12.06 -44.83 -30.30
N GLY A 816 11.00 -45.22 -29.61
CA GLY A 816 10.35 -46.51 -29.81
C GLY A 816 11.11 -47.70 -29.21
N LEU A 817 12.25 -47.46 -28.55
CA LEU A 817 12.94 -48.48 -27.75
C LEU A 817 12.15 -48.77 -26.47
N GLU A 818 12.13 -50.03 -26.06
CA GLU A 818 11.45 -50.46 -24.84
C GLU A 818 12.15 -49.91 -23.58
N ALA A 819 11.40 -49.80 -22.48
CA ALA A 819 11.90 -49.29 -21.20
C ALA A 819 13.03 -50.15 -20.58
N THR A 820 13.26 -51.34 -21.12
CA THR A 820 14.30 -52.31 -20.71
C THR A 820 15.50 -52.32 -21.66
N ASP A 821 15.49 -51.50 -22.72
CA ASP A 821 16.58 -51.46 -23.70
C ASP A 821 17.87 -50.90 -23.05
N PRO A 822 19.05 -51.54 -23.26
CA PRO A 822 20.31 -51.10 -22.68
C PRO A 822 20.65 -49.62 -22.94
N ALA A 823 20.33 -49.10 -24.13
CA ALA A 823 20.59 -47.70 -24.48
C ALA A 823 19.69 -46.73 -23.71
N ILE A 824 18.44 -47.13 -23.42
CA ILE A 824 17.50 -46.36 -22.60
C ILE A 824 17.94 -46.39 -21.12
N ILE A 825 18.34 -47.56 -20.61
CA ILE A 825 18.85 -47.74 -19.25
C ILE A 825 20.11 -46.89 -19.01
N GLU A 826 21.08 -46.97 -19.93
CA GLU A 826 22.33 -46.20 -19.83
C GLU A 826 22.07 -44.69 -19.80
N LYS A 827 21.14 -44.20 -20.63
CA LYS A 827 20.80 -42.77 -20.69
C LYS A 827 19.93 -42.30 -19.51
N ALA A 828 19.16 -43.19 -18.92
CA ALA A 828 18.30 -42.95 -17.77
C ALA A 828 19.07 -42.94 -16.45
N MET A 829 20.24 -43.60 -16.40
CA MET A 829 21.00 -43.80 -15.18
C MET A 829 21.30 -42.48 -14.44
N ASN A 830 21.16 -42.51 -13.11
CA ASN A 830 21.37 -41.37 -12.21
C ASN A 830 20.46 -40.15 -12.42
N ARG A 831 19.39 -40.27 -13.20
CA ARG A 831 18.39 -39.20 -13.33
C ARG A 831 17.38 -39.26 -12.19
N TRP A 832 17.13 -38.09 -11.62
CA TRP A 832 16.06 -37.84 -10.67
C TRP A 832 14.76 -37.52 -11.42
N TYR A 833 13.64 -37.94 -10.85
CA TYR A 833 12.31 -37.69 -11.38
C TYR A 833 11.28 -37.58 -10.25
N VAL A 834 10.15 -36.94 -10.56
CA VAL A 834 9.04 -36.81 -9.61
C VAL A 834 8.32 -38.16 -9.47
N PRO A 835 8.13 -38.68 -8.24
CA PRO A 835 7.46 -39.95 -8.01
C PRO A 835 5.99 -39.90 -8.45
N ASP A 836 5.45 -41.04 -8.87
CA ASP A 836 4.00 -41.21 -8.99
C ASP A 836 3.33 -41.15 -7.59
N PRO A 837 2.05 -40.76 -7.49
CA PRO A 837 1.38 -40.54 -6.20
C PRO A 837 1.53 -41.68 -5.19
N ASN A 838 1.47 -42.93 -5.66
CA ASN A 838 1.64 -44.11 -4.81
C ASN A 838 3.04 -44.20 -4.19
N LYS A 839 4.09 -43.92 -4.97
CA LYS A 839 5.49 -43.94 -4.47
C LYS A 839 5.83 -42.69 -3.66
N GLN A 840 5.13 -41.58 -3.92
CA GLN A 840 5.27 -40.35 -3.15
C GLN A 840 4.84 -40.56 -1.68
N ALA A 841 3.73 -41.27 -1.44
CA ALA A 841 3.26 -41.56 -0.08
C ALA A 841 4.28 -42.36 0.75
N ASP A 842 5.01 -43.28 0.13
CA ASP A 842 6.04 -44.07 0.81
C ASP A 842 7.29 -43.22 1.14
N LEU A 843 7.70 -42.32 0.23
CA LEU A 843 8.75 -41.34 0.50
C LEU A 843 8.35 -40.37 1.62
N GLU A 844 7.11 -39.90 1.63
CA GLU A 844 6.59 -39.01 2.68
C GLU A 844 6.60 -39.69 4.06
N LYS A 845 6.25 -40.98 4.15
CA LYS A 845 6.35 -41.75 5.42
C LYS A 845 7.79 -41.88 5.90
N LEU A 846 8.74 -42.12 5.00
CA LEU A 846 10.16 -42.20 5.33
C LEU A 846 10.70 -40.83 5.79
N ARG A 847 10.32 -39.77 5.09
CA ARG A 847 10.66 -38.38 5.44
C ARG A 847 10.06 -37.98 6.78
N GLU A 848 8.79 -38.27 7.04
CA GLU A 848 8.14 -37.98 8.32
C GLU A 848 8.86 -38.69 9.48
N LYS A 849 9.28 -39.95 9.30
CA LYS A 849 10.11 -40.65 10.31
C LYS A 849 11.46 -39.98 10.54
N ALA A 850 12.12 -39.49 9.48
CA ALA A 850 13.39 -38.79 9.61
C ALA A 850 13.21 -37.44 10.34
N LEU A 851 12.20 -36.66 9.96
CA LEU A 851 11.84 -35.40 10.59
C LEU A 851 11.53 -35.56 12.07
N LEU A 852 10.81 -36.62 12.45
CA LEU A 852 10.51 -36.90 13.86
C LEU A 852 11.76 -37.27 14.67
N ARG A 853 12.70 -38.03 14.11
CA ARG A 853 13.99 -38.30 14.78
C ARG A 853 14.81 -37.04 14.98
N GLU A 854 14.78 -36.14 14.00
CA GLU A 854 15.45 -34.84 14.08
C GLU A 854 14.77 -33.92 15.10
N PHE A 855 13.44 -33.95 15.18
CA PHE A 855 12.71 -33.26 16.24
C PHE A 855 13.04 -33.77 17.64
N ASP A 856 13.14 -35.10 17.80
CA ASP A 856 13.50 -35.72 19.08
C ASP A 856 14.92 -35.30 19.51
N SER A 857 15.87 -35.14 18.58
CA SER A 857 17.22 -34.65 18.90
C SER A 857 17.22 -33.19 19.37
N TYR A 858 16.35 -32.34 18.82
CA TYR A 858 16.15 -30.97 19.33
C TYR A 858 15.56 -30.97 20.73
N ILE A 859 14.64 -31.88 21.06
CA ILE A 859 14.11 -32.03 22.42
C ILE A 859 15.25 -32.41 23.39
N GLU A 860 16.11 -33.37 23.01
CA GLU A 860 17.27 -33.76 23.82
C GLU A 860 18.25 -32.61 24.03
N GLU A 861 18.50 -31.79 22.99
CA GLU A 861 19.33 -30.59 23.10
C GLU A 861 18.72 -29.57 24.07
N LEU A 862 17.42 -29.30 23.95
CA LEU A 862 16.69 -28.35 24.78
C LEU A 862 16.57 -28.79 26.25
N ALA A 863 16.56 -30.11 26.50
CA ALA A 863 16.58 -30.68 27.85
C ALA A 863 17.94 -30.41 28.53
N ASN A 864 19.03 -30.44 27.76
CA ASN A 864 20.40 -30.26 28.26
C ASN A 864 20.88 -28.79 28.25
N ASN A 865 20.15 -27.87 27.60
CA ASN A 865 20.56 -26.48 27.41
C ASN A 865 19.45 -25.48 27.74
N LYS A 866 19.76 -24.42 28.50
CA LYS A 866 18.82 -23.35 28.85
C LYS A 866 18.62 -22.27 27.77
N LYS A 867 19.37 -22.31 26.67
CA LYS A 867 19.29 -21.31 25.59
C LYS A 867 18.23 -21.68 24.54
N LYS A 868 17.78 -20.67 23.79
CA LYS A 868 16.92 -20.85 22.62
C LYS A 868 17.67 -21.56 21.48
N LEU A 869 16.97 -22.39 20.71
CA LEU A 869 17.46 -22.95 19.45
C LEU A 869 17.69 -21.82 18.44
N LYS A 870 18.89 -21.72 17.89
CA LYS A 870 19.27 -20.62 16.97
C LYS A 870 19.20 -21.02 15.50
N MET A 871 19.52 -22.28 15.21
CA MET A 871 19.46 -22.87 13.88
C MET A 871 18.78 -24.23 14.03
N PHE A 872 17.78 -24.49 13.21
CA PHE A 872 17.03 -25.73 13.21
C PHE A 872 16.30 -25.89 11.89
N ARG A 873 15.90 -27.12 11.60
CA ARG A 873 15.09 -27.45 10.45
C ARG A 873 13.62 -27.24 10.79
N THR A 874 13.00 -26.22 10.21
CA THR A 874 11.62 -25.83 10.55
C THR A 874 10.60 -26.95 10.27
N GLU A 875 10.81 -27.74 9.21
CA GLU A 875 9.96 -28.90 8.90
C GLU A 875 9.99 -29.99 9.99
N ALA A 876 11.11 -30.17 10.69
CA ALA A 876 11.20 -31.12 11.79
C ALA A 876 10.38 -30.63 12.99
N ILE A 877 10.43 -29.33 13.30
CA ILE A 877 9.57 -28.71 14.32
C ILE A 877 8.09 -28.87 13.96
N ARG A 878 7.71 -28.58 12.70
CA ARG A 878 6.32 -28.74 12.22
C ARG A 878 5.83 -30.18 12.35
N ALA A 879 6.65 -31.16 11.96
CA ALA A 879 6.32 -32.58 12.09
C ALA A 879 6.15 -32.99 13.56
N GLY A 880 7.04 -32.51 14.44
CA GLY A 880 6.96 -32.71 15.88
C GLY A 880 5.71 -32.12 16.51
N PHE A 881 5.37 -30.86 16.16
CA PHE A 881 4.18 -30.17 16.67
C PHE A 881 2.90 -30.85 16.19
N LYS A 882 2.83 -31.20 14.89
CA LYS A 882 1.71 -31.98 14.34
C LYS A 882 1.49 -33.28 15.09
N LYS A 883 2.55 -34.05 15.35
CA LYS A 883 2.46 -35.31 16.10
C LYS A 883 2.01 -35.07 17.54
N ALA A 884 2.67 -34.15 18.25
CA ALA A 884 2.32 -33.80 19.62
C ALA A 884 0.85 -33.33 19.74
N TYR A 885 0.38 -32.54 18.77
CA TYR A 885 -1.01 -32.06 18.74
C TYR A 885 -2.00 -33.21 18.52
N SER A 886 -1.70 -34.14 17.60
CA SER A 886 -2.52 -35.34 17.37
C SER A 886 -2.59 -36.27 18.59
N GLU A 887 -1.50 -36.32 19.37
CA GLU A 887 -1.39 -37.09 20.61
C GLU A 887 -1.92 -36.32 21.84
N LYS A 888 -2.41 -35.08 21.66
CA LYS A 888 -2.86 -34.15 22.71
C LYS A 888 -1.79 -33.79 23.75
N ASP A 889 -0.50 -33.88 23.37
CA ASP A 889 0.64 -33.45 24.17
C ASP A 889 0.91 -31.95 23.97
N PHE A 890 -0.03 -31.12 24.44
CA PHE A 890 0.03 -29.66 24.29
C PHE A 890 1.20 -29.04 25.07
N GLU A 891 1.57 -29.63 26.21
CA GLU A 891 2.71 -29.16 27.01
C GLU A 891 4.02 -29.25 26.22
N LYS A 892 4.23 -30.31 25.44
CA LYS A 892 5.43 -30.45 24.61
C LYS A 892 5.51 -29.35 23.55
N ILE A 893 4.38 -28.97 22.96
CA ILE A 893 4.31 -27.89 21.96
C ILE A 893 4.72 -26.56 22.60
N VAL A 894 4.13 -26.20 23.75
CA VAL A 894 4.45 -24.93 24.43
C VAL A 894 5.90 -24.91 24.90
N LYS A 895 6.38 -25.99 25.54
CA LYS A 895 7.77 -26.09 26.03
C LYS A 895 8.81 -25.95 24.92
N VAL A 896 8.57 -26.54 23.74
CA VAL A 896 9.48 -26.38 22.60
C VAL A 896 9.31 -25.00 21.98
N GLY A 897 8.08 -24.52 21.82
CA GLY A 897 7.77 -23.21 21.26
C GLY A 897 8.44 -22.06 22.00
N ASP A 898 8.35 -22.01 23.34
CA ASP A 898 9.03 -21.00 24.17
C ASP A 898 10.55 -20.92 23.94
N ARG A 899 11.13 -22.02 23.44
CA ARG A 899 12.56 -22.21 23.22
C ARG A 899 12.97 -21.95 21.78
N LEU A 900 12.03 -21.65 20.90
CA LEU A 900 12.29 -21.13 19.56
C LEU A 900 12.41 -19.60 19.59
N PRO A 901 13.09 -18.99 18.60
CA PRO A 901 13.00 -17.56 18.40
C PRO A 901 11.53 -17.20 18.13
N GLU A 902 11.04 -16.19 18.84
CA GLU A 902 9.64 -15.77 18.77
C GLU A 902 9.23 -15.42 17.33
N SER A 903 10.14 -14.78 16.60
CA SER A 903 9.96 -14.50 15.17
C SER A 903 9.65 -15.75 14.35
N VAL A 904 10.22 -16.92 14.66
CA VAL A 904 9.98 -18.14 13.87
C VAL A 904 8.60 -18.73 14.13
N ILE A 905 8.13 -18.72 15.38
CA ILE A 905 6.76 -19.16 15.67
C ILE A 905 5.78 -18.22 14.99
N GLN A 906 5.99 -16.92 15.10
CA GLN A 906 5.11 -15.89 14.55
C GLN A 906 5.16 -15.82 13.01
N GLU A 907 6.28 -16.20 12.38
CA GLU A 907 6.45 -16.19 10.91
C GLU A 907 5.94 -17.47 10.23
N ASP A 908 5.63 -18.52 10.99
CA ASP A 908 5.25 -19.85 10.50
C ASP A 908 3.82 -20.21 10.90
N ASP A 909 2.88 -20.06 9.95
CA ASP A 909 1.44 -20.29 10.15
C ASP A 909 1.12 -21.62 10.86
N LYS A 910 1.87 -22.70 10.56
CA LYS A 910 1.62 -24.02 11.16
C LYS A 910 2.12 -24.07 12.59
N LEU A 911 3.30 -23.53 12.86
CA LEU A 911 3.86 -23.50 14.22
C LEU A 911 3.05 -22.59 15.12
N LEU A 912 2.69 -21.39 14.66
CA LEU A 912 1.84 -20.45 15.39
C LEU A 912 0.49 -21.09 15.73
N MET A 913 -0.17 -21.68 14.72
CA MET A 913 -1.45 -22.38 14.92
C MET A 913 -1.35 -23.47 15.98
N TYR A 914 -0.33 -24.34 15.93
CA TYR A 914 -0.18 -25.38 16.94
C TYR A 914 0.13 -24.81 18.33
N TYR A 915 0.97 -23.78 18.39
CA TYR A 915 1.39 -23.13 19.63
C TYR A 915 0.23 -22.41 20.31
N ASP A 916 -0.48 -21.53 19.62
CA ASP A 916 -1.61 -20.77 20.16
C ASP A 916 -2.74 -21.69 20.61
N ASN A 917 -3.08 -22.71 19.79
CA ASN A 917 -4.08 -23.69 20.19
C ASN A 917 -3.65 -24.50 21.42
N ALA A 918 -2.35 -24.83 21.53
CA ALA A 918 -1.83 -25.49 22.72
C ALA A 918 -1.91 -24.59 23.97
N CYS A 919 -1.58 -23.30 23.85
CA CYS A 919 -1.72 -22.31 24.93
C CYS A 919 -3.19 -22.18 25.38
N ILE A 920 -4.12 -22.01 24.44
CA ILE A 920 -5.56 -21.93 24.73
C ILE A 920 -6.06 -23.19 25.45
N ARG A 921 -5.62 -24.37 24.99
CA ARG A 921 -6.02 -25.65 25.60
C ARG A 921 -5.46 -25.85 27.01
N LEU A 922 -4.32 -25.23 27.32
CA LEU A 922 -3.67 -25.25 28.64
C LEU A 922 -4.12 -24.09 29.55
N GLY A 923 -4.88 -23.12 29.03
CA GLY A 923 -5.33 -21.95 29.77
C GLY A 923 -4.20 -20.95 30.09
N LEU A 924 -3.22 -20.86 29.19
CA LEU A 924 -2.05 -19.96 29.29
C LEU A 924 -2.28 -18.62 28.61
#